data_AF-A0A9X4AUX8-F1
#
_entry.id   AF-A0A9X4AUX8-F1
#
_cell.length_a   1.000
_cell.length_b   1.000
_cell.length_c   1.000
_cell.angle_alpha   90.00
_cell.angle_beta   90.00
_cell.angle_gamma   90.00
#
_symmetry.space_group_name_H-M   'P 1'
#
loop_
_entity.id
_entity.type
_entity.pdbx_description
1 polymer ?
#
loop_
_entity_poly.entity_id
_entity_poly.type
_entity_poly.pdbx_seq_one_letter_code
_entity_poly.pdbx_strand_id
1 'polypeptide(L)'
;MTTARLRGFSSTRTRAAFVLALLGAIGAVAAPSCTTETTPGTTSGGTDPTLRPGDFCSAPSPDVVKLRFEPSRVFLAKCADGATCASRSVRVVAEPDFCTKTAIRFETSSADITPAPKDDTLDLYKAGVDVAVVAGKAGGSATVKAFLPRGDGTEAEATLEVEVLDTSGTADLTCAAGDGAAGSVEGGTTITAKGSLAAASLGLPERASNPNSGSYLWSVPKFDATIACGDTKPPAGYTALGPAVTFGPVTSKFQRDVPMTIPVNPARLPDKARLRHLAVSYSGPAFKEPRVVPVTDARIVKMGDGWALSFKAPRLGTYQAVVTEDAGTNAFPRRLTHRAILGVSMGGGGTAMFGMRHHNLFDALAPLGGPVDWTWMLDAVKRHYVGGFRPIQKGTVLGDINLEPTLCQTNAECAQDETCIGVIDGSPGKCAWMLPPRDPYEHTQVFNQWWFEYPRNGTGGSFSREAYVQIFRDLAAMFGNPNGENLTPGAENLPAGVRPNDASQTGGRPTDECAMWVDPLDGPDKDKQEELAQNCPTERCANTLTLTNYFDDEFNPDGTFPVITVCDGSPQKEERTPYSNWWTPEGNSYPLELALAVDYNGNGKRDELEPIIRAGHEPWDDVGKDGIPSTQEPGYMAGVNEDPAGDDYDAQYNPGGTERNMRFDDGEPFQDVGLDGVPSTKQQPPGGWQKEGDGYDVGEGDGKFTVASGLDRFWERDAHSIVHRITRDAPPGGELDDAALRRIDVWTDGGTRDLFNFAVSAQHLAGAFGARRRNVTYFSDFTQHPELTPGNLNSYAPSRVPYEDLPGIVLQRYGKLDPTAEDVESGSGQHVGTANELVARLQSALYFIGARWPDPELRTLVLESNDDADPEAEPCEVQGACSFEFKSTLGRVGPVSVALPPGYAHKDQKDRRYPVVYALHGYGQEPKDLVAAATLIKTFMNAPTNSMESRLPKMILVFVDGRCRVGPDGKAECIRGTFFGESPLQSGAKLESWWLELMNHIDSNYRTMGESESMWTE
;
A
#
# COMPACT_ATOMS: atom_id res chain seq x y z
N MET A 1 -33.09 6.93 -40.47
CA MET A 1 -34.30 7.55 -39.88
C MET A 1 -35.11 6.49 -39.14
N THR A 2 -34.83 6.28 -37.85
CA THR A 2 -35.81 6.25 -36.73
C THR A 2 -35.03 5.96 -35.46
N THR A 3 -35.13 6.93 -34.56
CA THR A 3 -34.68 7.04 -33.17
C THR A 3 -34.72 5.75 -32.33
N ALA A 4 -33.59 5.35 -31.77
CA ALA A 4 -33.52 4.53 -30.56
C ALA A 4 -32.76 5.32 -29.48
N ARG A 5 -33.50 5.86 -28.51
CA ARG A 5 -32.96 6.49 -27.30
C ARG A 5 -32.28 5.41 -26.45
N LEU A 6 -30.96 5.50 -26.32
CA LEU A 6 -30.18 4.79 -25.31
C LEU A 6 -30.58 5.31 -23.93
N ARG A 7 -31.35 4.50 -23.21
CA ARG A 7 -31.57 4.66 -21.77
C ARG A 7 -30.34 4.14 -21.04
N GLY A 8 -29.50 5.04 -20.51
CA GLY A 8 -28.52 4.72 -19.50
C GLY A 8 -29.24 4.50 -18.17
N PHE A 9 -29.41 3.24 -17.78
CA PHE A 9 -29.81 2.86 -16.42
C PHE A 9 -28.62 2.14 -15.78
N SER A 10 -28.07 2.74 -14.72
CA SER A 10 -27.29 2.16 -13.62
C SER A 10 -26.85 0.69 -13.80
N SER A 11 -25.75 0.47 -14.53
CA SER A 11 -25.07 -0.85 -14.64
C SER A 11 -23.96 -1.04 -13.59
N THR A 12 -23.67 -0.03 -12.77
CA THR A 12 -22.62 -0.03 -11.75
C THR A 12 -22.99 -0.86 -10.51
N ARG A 13 -24.24 -0.77 -10.02
CA ARG A 13 -24.68 -1.55 -8.84
C ARG A 13 -24.73 -3.05 -9.09
N THR A 14 -25.09 -3.49 -10.29
CA THR A 14 -25.21 -4.92 -10.63
C THR A 14 -23.85 -5.60 -10.83
N ARG A 15 -22.79 -4.83 -11.15
CA ARG A 15 -21.43 -5.36 -11.34
C ARG A 15 -20.60 -5.40 -10.04
N ALA A 16 -20.76 -4.44 -9.14
CA ALA A 16 -20.12 -4.48 -7.81
C ALA A 16 -20.66 -5.63 -6.94
N ALA A 17 -21.97 -5.90 -7.01
CA ALA A 17 -22.58 -7.07 -6.38
C ALA A 17 -22.05 -8.40 -6.96
N PHE A 18 -21.58 -8.42 -8.21
CA PHE A 18 -21.04 -9.63 -8.86
C PHE A 18 -19.68 -10.05 -8.29
N VAL A 19 -18.82 -9.10 -7.88
CA VAL A 19 -17.49 -9.40 -7.28
C VAL A 19 -17.62 -9.99 -5.87
N LEU A 20 -18.58 -9.49 -5.08
CA LEU A 20 -18.93 -10.08 -3.78
C LEU A 20 -19.80 -11.35 -3.89
N ALA A 21 -20.63 -11.49 -4.94
CA ALA A 21 -21.30 -12.75 -5.25
C ALA A 21 -20.33 -13.84 -5.74
N LEU A 22 -19.22 -13.48 -6.38
CA LEU A 22 -18.13 -14.38 -6.76
C LEU A 22 -17.40 -14.94 -5.53
N LEU A 23 -17.28 -14.19 -4.43
CA LEU A 23 -16.79 -14.72 -3.14
C LEU A 23 -17.73 -15.81 -2.57
N GLY A 24 -19.05 -15.68 -2.79
CA GLY A 24 -20.02 -16.72 -2.46
C GLY A 24 -19.92 -17.98 -3.33
N ALA A 25 -19.47 -17.86 -4.58
CA ALA A 25 -19.31 -18.98 -5.51
C ALA A 25 -17.97 -19.73 -5.37
N ILE A 26 -16.90 -19.06 -4.94
CA ILE A 26 -15.58 -19.68 -4.70
C ILE A 26 -15.58 -20.50 -3.39
N GLY A 27 -16.40 -20.11 -2.40
CA GLY A 27 -16.66 -20.92 -1.21
C GLY A 27 -17.26 -22.31 -1.50
N ALA A 28 -17.80 -22.53 -2.70
CA ALA A 28 -18.36 -23.82 -3.10
C ALA A 28 -17.32 -24.85 -3.60
N VAL A 29 -16.05 -24.49 -3.73
CA VAL A 29 -14.98 -25.43 -4.15
C VAL A 29 -14.11 -25.89 -2.97
N ALA A 30 -14.40 -25.43 -1.74
CA ALA A 30 -13.71 -25.88 -0.52
C ALA A 30 -14.65 -26.15 0.67
N ALA A 31 -15.93 -26.46 0.42
CA ALA A 31 -16.82 -26.99 1.43
C ALA A 31 -16.99 -28.51 1.21
N PRO A 32 -16.55 -29.38 2.13
CA PRO A 32 -17.14 -30.70 2.22
C PRO A 32 -18.63 -30.49 2.53
N SER A 33 -19.46 -30.95 1.60
CA SER A 33 -20.87 -31.31 1.78
C SER A 33 -21.24 -31.51 3.26
N CYS A 34 -22.27 -30.79 3.71
CA CYS A 34 -23.00 -31.07 4.95
C CYS A 34 -23.23 -32.57 5.08
N THR A 35 -22.53 -33.21 6.02
CA THR A 35 -23.04 -34.42 6.65
C THR A 35 -23.55 -33.98 8.00
N THR A 36 -24.85 -34.19 8.21
CA THR A 36 -25.49 -34.12 9.52
C THR A 36 -24.92 -35.26 10.35
N GLU A 37 -23.73 -35.07 10.92
CA GLU A 37 -23.23 -35.96 11.95
C GLU A 37 -24.02 -35.70 13.23
N THR A 38 -24.79 -36.72 13.60
CA THR A 38 -25.49 -36.82 14.87
C THR A 38 -24.45 -36.85 15.98
N THR A 39 -24.64 -35.98 16.97
CA THR A 39 -23.83 -35.88 18.20
C THR A 39 -23.59 -37.28 18.80
N PRO A 40 -22.35 -37.81 18.81
CA PRO A 40 -22.05 -39.00 19.60
C PRO A 40 -21.95 -38.57 21.06
N GLY A 41 -22.68 -39.27 21.94
CA GLY A 41 -22.70 -38.99 23.36
C GLY A 41 -21.31 -39.05 24.00
N THR A 42 -21.06 -38.12 24.90
CA THR A 42 -19.90 -38.07 25.80
C THR A 42 -19.72 -39.38 26.55
N THR A 43 -18.79 -40.23 26.13
CA THR A 43 -18.21 -41.26 27.00
C THR A 43 -16.94 -40.72 27.61
N SER A 44 -17.09 -40.27 28.86
CA SER A 44 -16.03 -39.85 29.77
C SER A 44 -15.00 -40.97 29.96
N GLY A 45 -13.75 -40.69 29.58
CA GLY A 45 -12.62 -41.62 29.64
C GLY A 45 -11.29 -40.95 29.99
N GLY A 46 -11.27 -40.05 30.98
CA GLY A 46 -10.11 -39.84 31.86
C GLY A 46 -8.73 -39.49 31.26
N THR A 47 -8.62 -38.67 30.21
CA THR A 47 -7.37 -37.99 29.80
C THR A 47 -7.58 -36.61 29.15
N ASP A 48 -8.82 -36.11 29.14
CA ASP A 48 -9.20 -34.91 28.37
C ASP A 48 -8.80 -33.61 29.12
N PRO A 49 -8.32 -32.56 28.43
CA PRO A 49 -8.06 -31.27 29.01
C PRO A 49 -9.39 -30.68 29.51
N THR A 50 -9.34 -30.02 30.65
CA THR A 50 -10.48 -29.21 31.10
C THR A 50 -10.64 -28.04 30.13
N LEU A 51 -11.71 -28.05 29.34
CA LEU A 51 -11.99 -27.00 28.37
C LEU A 51 -12.33 -25.69 29.10
N ARG A 52 -11.81 -24.57 28.58
CA ARG A 52 -12.27 -23.23 28.98
C ARG A 52 -13.74 -23.07 28.57
N PRO A 53 -14.52 -22.23 29.28
CA PRO A 53 -15.90 -21.96 28.90
C PRO A 53 -16.05 -21.61 27.41
N GLY A 54 -16.90 -22.35 26.71
CA GLY A 54 -17.21 -22.16 25.30
C GLY A 54 -16.19 -22.72 24.30
N ASP A 55 -15.02 -23.19 24.76
CA ASP A 55 -14.08 -23.89 23.88
C ASP A 55 -14.68 -25.25 23.48
N PHE A 56 -14.51 -25.59 22.20
CA PHE A 56 -14.91 -26.86 21.62
C PHE A 56 -13.67 -27.64 21.19
N CYS A 57 -13.72 -28.97 21.31
CA CYS A 57 -12.68 -29.83 20.77
C CYS A 57 -13.28 -31.15 20.29
N SER A 58 -12.92 -31.56 19.08
CA SER A 58 -13.23 -32.87 18.51
C SER A 58 -11.95 -33.56 18.06
N ALA A 59 -11.86 -34.88 18.24
CA ALA A 59 -10.72 -35.64 17.76
C ALA A 59 -10.57 -35.46 16.23
N PRO A 60 -9.35 -35.18 15.72
CA PRO A 60 -9.16 -34.95 14.29
C PRO A 60 -9.33 -36.23 13.48
N SER A 61 -9.87 -36.10 12.27
CA SER A 61 -9.84 -37.20 11.30
C SER A 61 -8.39 -37.51 10.91
N PRO A 62 -7.99 -38.80 10.81
CA PRO A 62 -6.60 -39.17 10.52
C PRO A 62 -6.01 -38.54 9.25
N ASP A 63 -6.84 -38.34 8.22
CA ASP A 63 -6.43 -37.82 6.90
C ASP A 63 -6.10 -36.32 6.88
N VAL A 64 -6.60 -35.54 7.85
CA VAL A 64 -6.32 -34.10 7.96
C VAL A 64 -5.12 -33.79 8.85
N VAL A 65 -4.65 -34.77 9.62
CA VAL A 65 -3.51 -34.60 10.55
C VAL A 65 -2.22 -34.34 9.78
N LYS A 66 -1.64 -33.17 10.02
CA LYS A 66 -0.39 -32.70 9.42
C LYS A 66 0.55 -32.17 10.49
N LEU A 67 1.85 -32.23 10.18
CA LEU A 67 2.92 -31.63 10.96
C LEU A 67 3.73 -30.69 10.05
N ARG A 68 4.32 -29.65 10.64
CA ARG A 68 5.29 -28.79 9.97
C ARG A 68 6.29 -28.20 10.97
N PHE A 69 7.49 -27.89 10.49
CA PHE A 69 8.49 -27.09 11.20
C PHE A 69 8.43 -25.64 10.71
N GLU A 70 8.61 -24.68 11.61
CA GLU A 70 8.75 -23.26 11.33
C GLU A 70 9.98 -22.69 12.07
N PRO A 71 11.02 -22.27 11.34
CA PRO A 71 11.21 -22.43 9.89
C PRO A 71 11.44 -23.91 9.49
N SER A 72 11.25 -24.25 8.21
CA SER A 72 11.50 -25.62 7.69
C SER A 72 12.97 -25.92 7.43
N ARG A 73 13.85 -24.91 7.54
CA ARG A 73 15.31 -25.04 7.47
C ARG A 73 15.98 -24.14 8.50
N VAL A 74 17.02 -24.66 9.16
CA VAL A 74 17.89 -23.87 10.04
C VAL A 74 19.37 -24.02 9.69
N PHE A 75 20.11 -22.95 9.96
CA PHE A 75 21.55 -22.88 9.78
C PHE A 75 22.22 -22.64 11.12
N LEU A 76 23.28 -23.40 11.38
CA LEU A 76 23.96 -23.40 12.67
C LEU A 76 25.48 -23.32 12.48
N ALA A 77 26.13 -22.51 13.30
CA ALA A 77 27.60 -22.49 13.35
C ALA A 77 28.10 -23.80 13.97
N LYS A 78 29.06 -24.44 13.29
CA LYS A 78 29.71 -25.67 13.77
C LYS A 78 30.22 -25.49 15.20
N CYS A 79 29.93 -26.48 16.06
CA CYS A 79 30.31 -26.39 17.46
C CYS A 79 31.83 -26.46 17.63
N ALA A 80 32.42 -25.45 18.30
CA ALA A 80 33.82 -25.42 18.66
C ALA A 80 34.10 -26.27 19.92
N ASP A 81 35.31 -26.83 20.03
CA ASP A 81 35.68 -27.65 21.18
C ASP A 81 35.69 -26.82 22.48
N GLY A 82 34.94 -27.29 23.48
CA GLY A 82 34.85 -26.65 24.80
C GLY A 82 33.93 -25.43 24.86
N ALA A 83 33.25 -25.07 23.78
CA ALA A 83 32.26 -23.99 23.73
C ALA A 83 30.82 -24.50 23.90
N THR A 84 29.89 -23.58 24.19
CA THR A 84 28.46 -23.88 24.06
C THR A 84 28.11 -23.90 22.58
N CYS A 85 27.52 -24.98 22.09
CA CYS A 85 27.16 -25.12 20.69
C CYS A 85 26.06 -24.14 20.30
N ALA A 86 26.14 -23.58 19.09
CA ALA A 86 25.07 -22.75 18.53
C ALA A 86 23.74 -23.52 18.52
N SER A 87 22.65 -22.81 18.76
CA SER A 87 21.31 -23.40 18.73
C SER A 87 20.30 -22.45 18.09
N ARG A 88 19.22 -23.02 17.56
CA ARG A 88 18.06 -22.28 17.04
C ARG A 88 16.80 -22.87 17.63
N SER A 89 15.87 -22.00 18.02
CA SER A 89 14.51 -22.41 18.36
C SER A 89 13.73 -22.64 17.07
N VAL A 90 13.09 -23.80 16.94
CA VAL A 90 12.21 -24.13 15.82
C VAL A 90 10.86 -24.54 16.37
N ARG A 91 9.78 -23.95 15.85
CA ARG A 91 8.40 -24.32 16.22
C ARG A 91 7.99 -25.55 15.42
N VAL A 92 7.45 -26.56 16.09
CA VAL A 92 6.80 -27.70 15.43
C VAL A 92 5.31 -27.58 15.67
N VAL A 93 4.55 -27.43 14.60
CA VAL A 93 3.10 -27.21 14.66
C VAL A 93 2.37 -28.44 14.16
N ALA A 94 1.38 -28.88 14.93
CA ALA A 94 0.44 -29.90 14.54
C ALA A 94 -0.88 -29.27 14.12
N GLU A 95 -1.46 -29.83 13.07
CA GLU A 95 -2.72 -29.38 12.49
C GLU A 95 -3.67 -30.58 12.36
N PRO A 96 -4.94 -30.49 12.79
CA PRO A 96 -5.52 -29.43 13.62
C PRO A 96 -5.24 -29.68 15.13
N ASP A 97 -6.03 -29.09 16.02
CA ASP A 97 -5.92 -29.26 17.48
C ASP A 97 -6.22 -30.70 17.94
N PHE A 98 -5.52 -31.16 18.99
CA PHE A 98 -5.70 -32.50 19.59
C PHE A 98 -6.36 -32.43 20.97
N CYS A 99 -7.50 -33.08 21.14
CA CYS A 99 -8.22 -33.07 22.42
C CYS A 99 -7.57 -33.91 23.51
N THR A 100 -6.55 -34.70 23.22
CA THR A 100 -5.87 -35.52 24.23
C THR A 100 -4.37 -35.35 24.08
N LYS A 101 -3.65 -35.49 25.18
CA LYS A 101 -2.19 -35.48 25.16
C LYS A 101 -1.65 -36.53 24.19
N THR A 102 -1.01 -36.06 23.14
CA THR A 102 -0.50 -36.87 22.05
C THR A 102 1.01 -36.72 22.00
N ALA A 103 1.74 -37.83 22.08
CA ALA A 103 3.19 -37.81 22.07
C ALA A 103 3.72 -37.46 20.67
N ILE A 104 4.71 -36.58 20.61
CA ILE A 104 5.47 -36.27 19.41
C ILE A 104 6.91 -36.77 19.60
N ARG A 105 7.40 -37.52 18.62
CA ARG A 105 8.73 -38.14 18.65
C ARG A 105 9.65 -37.51 17.61
N PHE A 106 10.93 -37.40 17.93
CA PHE A 106 11.94 -36.83 17.03
C PHE A 106 13.06 -37.80 16.70
N GLU A 107 13.48 -37.80 15.43
CA GLU A 107 14.63 -38.57 14.96
C GLU A 107 15.58 -37.67 14.16
N THR A 108 16.88 -37.91 14.28
CA THR A 108 17.91 -37.24 13.46
C THR A 108 18.53 -38.23 12.49
N SER A 109 18.82 -37.80 11.27
CA SER A 109 19.60 -38.61 10.32
C SER A 109 21.10 -38.67 10.65
N SER A 110 21.62 -37.76 11.48
CA SER A 110 23.01 -37.79 11.95
C SER A 110 23.21 -37.03 13.26
N ALA A 111 23.39 -37.77 14.36
CA ALA A 111 23.63 -37.18 15.68
C ALA A 111 24.97 -36.43 15.80
N ASP A 112 25.93 -36.71 14.92
CA ASP A 112 27.22 -36.02 14.87
C ASP A 112 27.11 -34.60 14.28
N ILE A 113 26.10 -34.37 13.42
CA ILE A 113 25.79 -33.07 12.80
C ILE A 113 24.74 -32.33 13.64
N THR A 114 23.66 -33.00 14.07
CA THR A 114 22.68 -32.41 14.98
C THR A 114 21.99 -33.51 15.80
N PRO A 115 22.03 -33.46 17.13
CA PRO A 115 21.34 -34.44 17.96
C PRO A 115 19.82 -34.33 17.77
N ALA A 116 19.11 -35.45 17.91
CA ALA A 116 17.65 -35.43 17.93
C ALA A 116 17.15 -34.57 19.11
N PRO A 117 16.16 -33.69 18.89
CA PRO A 117 15.45 -33.02 19.98
C PRO A 117 14.81 -34.02 20.95
N LYS A 118 14.48 -33.54 22.14
CA LYS A 118 13.72 -34.36 23.10
C LYS A 118 12.27 -34.48 22.65
N ASP A 119 11.72 -35.68 22.78
CA ASP A 119 10.29 -35.93 22.63
C ASP A 119 9.47 -35.06 23.59
N ASP A 120 8.25 -34.74 23.18
CA ASP A 120 7.31 -33.91 23.94
C ASP A 120 5.87 -34.39 23.72
N THR A 121 4.90 -33.66 24.24
CA THR A 121 3.48 -33.89 24.02
C THR A 121 2.79 -32.63 23.52
N LEU A 122 1.81 -32.83 22.65
CA LEU A 122 0.88 -31.83 22.16
C LEU A 122 -0.52 -32.10 22.73
N ASP A 123 -1.28 -31.04 22.95
CA ASP A 123 -2.71 -31.10 23.29
C ASP A 123 -3.40 -29.83 22.80
N LEU A 124 -4.69 -29.65 23.13
CA LEU A 124 -5.50 -28.53 22.64
C LEU A 124 -4.85 -27.18 22.93
N TYR A 125 -4.30 -26.98 24.13
CA TYR A 125 -3.71 -25.70 24.55
C TYR A 125 -2.20 -25.63 24.32
N LYS A 126 -1.66 -26.65 23.65
CA LYS A 126 -0.26 -26.76 23.23
C LYS A 126 -0.22 -27.43 21.86
N ALA A 127 -0.73 -26.73 20.85
CA ALA A 127 -0.79 -27.19 19.45
C ALA A 127 0.56 -27.09 18.72
N GLY A 128 1.56 -26.44 19.32
CA GLY A 128 2.94 -26.48 18.89
C GLY A 128 3.94 -26.67 20.03
N VAL A 129 5.13 -27.14 19.68
CA VAL A 129 6.28 -27.29 20.60
C VAL A 129 7.50 -26.55 20.06
N ASP A 130 8.21 -25.83 20.93
CA ASP A 130 9.49 -25.21 20.58
C ASP A 130 10.62 -26.20 20.84
N VAL A 131 11.36 -26.55 19.80
CA VAL A 131 12.53 -27.43 19.91
C VAL A 131 13.82 -26.63 19.70
N ALA A 132 14.76 -26.80 20.63
CA ALA A 132 16.11 -26.27 20.48
C ALA A 132 16.94 -27.22 19.59
N VAL A 133 17.21 -26.79 18.36
CA VAL A 133 18.04 -27.51 17.40
C VAL A 133 19.48 -27.06 17.59
N VAL A 134 20.36 -27.98 17.96
CA VAL A 134 21.73 -27.70 18.41
C VAL A 134 22.75 -28.18 17.37
N ALA A 135 23.82 -27.41 17.19
CA ALA A 135 24.91 -27.77 16.31
C ALA A 135 25.73 -28.93 16.88
N GLY A 136 26.08 -29.89 16.04
CA GLY A 136 27.04 -30.95 16.33
C GLY A 136 28.48 -30.53 16.07
N LYS A 137 29.41 -31.48 16.28
CA LYS A 137 30.84 -31.28 16.04
C LYS A 137 31.23 -31.50 14.58
N ALA A 138 30.44 -32.25 13.83
CA ALA A 138 30.61 -32.41 12.38
C ALA A 138 29.85 -31.29 11.64
N GLY A 139 30.49 -30.70 10.62
CA GLY A 139 29.79 -29.84 9.67
C GLY A 139 29.13 -30.68 8.58
N GLY A 140 28.09 -30.14 7.94
CA GLY A 140 27.35 -30.78 6.86
C GLY A 140 25.84 -30.64 7.01
N SER A 141 25.11 -31.35 6.14
CA SER A 141 23.65 -31.36 6.11
C SER A 141 23.08 -32.57 6.86
N ALA A 142 22.07 -32.36 7.67
CA ALA A 142 21.28 -33.39 8.34
C ALA A 142 19.79 -33.03 8.30
N THR A 143 18.96 -33.96 8.75
CA THR A 143 17.51 -33.78 8.87
C THR A 143 17.06 -34.19 10.25
N VAL A 144 16.11 -33.43 10.81
CA VAL A 144 15.35 -33.80 11.99
C VAL A 144 13.93 -34.09 11.54
N LYS A 145 13.43 -35.29 11.82
CA LYS A 145 12.06 -35.70 11.53
C LYS A 145 11.22 -35.64 12.79
N ALA A 146 10.00 -35.15 12.67
CA ALA A 146 8.98 -35.21 13.71
C ALA A 146 7.89 -36.19 13.27
N PHE A 147 7.40 -37.01 14.19
CA PHE A 147 6.32 -37.94 13.93
C PHE A 147 5.21 -37.80 14.97
N LEU A 148 3.97 -37.80 14.49
CA LEU A 148 2.76 -37.66 15.30
C LEU A 148 1.75 -38.74 14.91
N PRO A 149 1.23 -39.53 15.87
CA PRO A 149 0.18 -40.52 15.59
C PRO A 149 -1.10 -39.88 15.06
N ARG A 150 -1.69 -40.47 14.00
CA ARG A 150 -2.97 -40.02 13.42
C ARG A 150 -4.21 -40.68 14.05
N GLY A 151 -4.00 -41.71 14.86
CA GLY A 151 -5.09 -42.48 15.50
C GLY A 151 -5.60 -43.67 14.70
N ASP A 152 -5.18 -43.86 13.45
CA ASP A 152 -5.52 -45.01 12.58
C ASP A 152 -4.39 -46.05 12.45
N GLY A 153 -3.35 -45.92 13.30
CA GLY A 153 -2.13 -46.72 13.23
C GLY A 153 -1.08 -46.18 12.24
N THR A 154 -1.34 -45.06 11.57
CA THR A 154 -0.35 -44.31 10.79
C THR A 154 0.13 -43.06 11.52
N GLU A 155 1.23 -42.47 11.05
CA GLU A 155 1.81 -41.24 11.60
C GLU A 155 1.85 -40.15 10.54
N ALA A 156 1.63 -38.91 10.96
CA ALA A 156 2.05 -37.73 10.20
C ALA A 156 3.54 -37.52 10.41
N GLU A 157 4.22 -37.06 9.36
CA GLU A 157 5.66 -36.82 9.36
C GLU A 157 5.92 -35.39 8.88
N ALA A 158 6.86 -34.70 9.55
CA ALA A 158 7.48 -33.48 9.05
C ALA A 158 9.00 -33.60 9.06
N THR A 159 9.67 -32.87 8.17
CA THR A 159 11.13 -32.84 8.09
C THR A 159 11.62 -31.41 8.24
N LEU A 160 12.56 -31.20 9.15
CA LEU A 160 13.39 -30.00 9.28
C LEU A 160 14.73 -30.28 8.61
N GLU A 161 15.17 -29.38 7.75
CA GLU A 161 16.53 -29.39 7.20
C GLU A 161 17.49 -28.62 8.12
N VAL A 162 18.62 -29.23 8.46
CA VAL A 162 19.62 -28.64 9.35
C VAL A 162 20.96 -28.59 8.64
N GLU A 163 21.52 -27.39 8.51
CA GLU A 163 22.80 -27.14 7.87
C GLU A 163 23.80 -26.60 8.90
N VAL A 164 24.85 -27.37 9.19
CA VAL A 164 25.92 -26.98 10.12
C VAL A 164 27.15 -26.55 9.34
N LEU A 165 27.45 -25.25 9.38
CA LEU A 165 28.48 -24.63 8.55
C LEU A 165 29.62 -24.10 9.41
N ASP A 166 30.84 -24.11 8.87
CA ASP A 166 32.01 -23.55 9.55
C ASP A 166 31.99 -22.01 9.45
N THR A 167 32.21 -21.34 10.58
CA THR A 167 32.25 -19.88 10.69
C THR A 167 33.55 -19.37 11.34
N SER A 168 34.51 -20.27 11.60
CA SER A 168 35.74 -19.98 12.36
C SER A 168 36.76 -19.12 11.60
N GLY A 169 36.71 -19.13 10.26
CA GLY A 169 37.55 -18.30 9.38
C GLY A 169 36.82 -17.06 8.84
N THR A 170 37.42 -16.41 7.85
CA THR A 170 36.83 -15.26 7.13
C THR A 170 36.72 -15.50 5.61
N ALA A 171 37.01 -16.71 5.14
CA ALA A 171 37.10 -17.01 3.70
C ALA A 171 35.78 -16.78 2.96
N ASP A 172 34.66 -17.02 3.63
CA ASP A 172 33.29 -16.77 3.21
C ASP A 172 32.83 -15.31 3.38
N LEU A 173 33.65 -14.45 3.98
CA LEU A 173 33.42 -13.00 4.10
C LEU A 173 34.23 -12.19 3.09
N THR A 174 35.12 -12.85 2.36
CA THR A 174 36.03 -12.22 1.41
C THR A 174 35.92 -12.88 0.06
N CYS A 175 36.30 -12.17 -0.99
CA CYS A 175 36.44 -12.76 -2.31
C CYS A 175 37.77 -12.35 -2.95
N ALA A 176 38.26 -13.16 -3.89
CA ALA A 176 39.58 -12.99 -4.47
C ALA A 176 39.56 -12.05 -5.69
N ALA A 177 40.65 -11.29 -5.87
CA ALA A 177 40.82 -10.48 -7.08
C ALA A 177 40.83 -11.37 -8.34
N GLY A 178 39.96 -11.06 -9.30
CA GLY A 178 39.78 -11.86 -10.52
C GLY A 178 38.60 -12.84 -10.47
N ASP A 179 38.01 -13.05 -9.29
CA ASP A 179 36.72 -13.73 -9.17
C ASP A 179 35.60 -12.80 -9.65
N GLY A 180 34.62 -13.39 -10.35
CA GLY A 180 33.56 -12.61 -10.99
C GLY A 180 33.05 -13.23 -12.29
N ALA A 181 32.28 -12.42 -13.02
CA ALA A 181 31.83 -12.70 -14.37
C ALA A 181 31.69 -11.40 -15.17
N ALA A 182 31.76 -11.53 -16.49
CA ALA A 182 31.35 -10.49 -17.42
C ALA A 182 30.57 -11.16 -18.55
N GLY A 183 29.52 -10.49 -19.03
CA GLY A 183 28.69 -10.99 -20.12
C GLY A 183 27.54 -10.04 -20.41
N SER A 184 26.74 -10.37 -21.41
CA SER A 184 25.58 -9.56 -21.76
C SER A 184 24.32 -10.13 -21.10
N VAL A 185 23.49 -9.25 -20.54
CA VAL A 185 22.23 -9.58 -19.89
C VAL A 185 21.07 -9.00 -20.70
N GLU A 186 20.19 -9.88 -21.14
CA GLU A 186 18.91 -9.64 -21.80
C GLU A 186 17.85 -10.63 -21.29
N GLY A 187 16.59 -10.47 -21.70
CA GLY A 187 15.49 -11.35 -21.30
C GLY A 187 15.84 -12.84 -21.44
N GLY A 188 15.78 -13.57 -20.33
CA GLY A 188 16.01 -15.02 -20.26
C GLY A 188 17.46 -15.42 -20.03
N THR A 189 18.37 -14.45 -19.92
CA THR A 189 19.78 -14.69 -19.66
C THR A 189 20.13 -14.42 -18.20
N THR A 190 21.13 -15.12 -17.69
CA THR A 190 21.70 -14.90 -16.36
C THR A 190 23.19 -15.17 -16.44
N ILE A 191 24.00 -14.22 -15.97
CA ILE A 191 25.43 -14.43 -15.77
C ILE A 191 25.67 -14.87 -14.33
N THR A 192 26.57 -15.83 -14.14
CA THR A 192 26.97 -16.34 -12.81
C THR A 192 28.48 -16.20 -12.68
N ALA A 193 28.93 -15.68 -11.55
CA ALA A 193 30.34 -15.50 -11.27
C ALA A 193 31.06 -16.83 -11.01
N LYS A 194 32.39 -16.75 -10.90
CA LYS A 194 33.28 -17.90 -10.66
C LYS A 194 34.09 -17.69 -9.38
N GLY A 195 34.77 -18.74 -8.95
CA GLY A 195 35.65 -18.71 -7.77
C GLY A 195 34.87 -18.53 -6.48
N SER A 196 35.36 -17.69 -5.56
CA SER A 196 34.69 -17.37 -4.29
C SER A 196 33.33 -16.67 -4.48
N LEU A 197 33.05 -16.15 -5.67
CA LEU A 197 31.77 -15.55 -6.05
C LEU A 197 30.87 -16.51 -6.84
N ALA A 198 31.12 -17.82 -6.86
CA ALA A 198 30.33 -18.78 -7.66
C ALA A 198 28.81 -18.78 -7.38
N ALA A 199 28.39 -18.29 -6.21
CA ALA A 199 26.99 -18.14 -5.82
C ALA A 199 26.41 -16.73 -6.10
N ALA A 200 27.15 -15.87 -6.81
CA ALA A 200 26.68 -14.56 -7.25
C ALA A 200 26.19 -14.60 -8.70
N SER A 201 25.01 -14.02 -8.95
CA SER A 201 24.40 -13.99 -10.28
C SER A 201 23.61 -12.70 -10.52
N LEU A 202 23.48 -12.32 -11.79
CA LEU A 202 22.61 -11.24 -12.27
C LEU A 202 21.92 -11.73 -13.54
N GLY A 203 20.60 -11.54 -13.63
CA GLY A 203 19.84 -11.98 -14.79
C GLY A 203 18.54 -11.24 -14.97
N LEU A 204 17.85 -11.57 -16.06
CA LEU A 204 16.53 -11.05 -16.39
C LEU A 204 15.57 -12.19 -16.75
N PRO A 205 14.30 -12.15 -16.30
CA PRO A 205 13.26 -13.05 -16.78
C PRO A 205 13.12 -12.99 -18.31
N GLU A 206 12.67 -14.09 -18.94
CA GLU A 206 12.57 -14.25 -20.41
C GLU A 206 11.93 -13.05 -21.12
N ARG A 207 10.90 -12.46 -20.52
CA ARG A 207 10.07 -11.43 -21.14
C ARG A 207 10.42 -10.01 -20.67
N ALA A 208 11.44 -9.85 -19.82
CA ALA A 208 11.80 -8.55 -19.26
C ALA A 208 12.35 -7.55 -20.29
N SER A 209 12.82 -8.03 -21.45
CA SER A 209 13.26 -7.20 -22.58
C SER A 209 12.18 -6.98 -23.64
N ASN A 210 10.93 -7.40 -23.39
CA ASN A 210 9.83 -7.05 -24.28
C ASN A 210 9.68 -5.53 -24.36
N PRO A 211 9.45 -4.95 -25.55
CA PRO A 211 9.31 -3.50 -25.69
C PRO A 211 8.10 -2.98 -24.92
N ASN A 212 8.21 -1.76 -24.37
CA ASN A 212 7.09 -1.09 -23.74
C ASN A 212 5.98 -0.86 -24.77
N SER A 213 4.88 -1.58 -24.66
CA SER A 213 3.73 -1.49 -25.56
C SER A 213 2.51 -2.13 -24.93
N GLY A 214 1.38 -1.40 -24.96
CA GLY A 214 0.15 -1.86 -24.32
C GLY A 214 0.38 -2.17 -22.84
N SER A 215 0.14 -3.43 -22.47
CA SER A 215 0.32 -3.93 -21.12
C SER A 215 1.76 -4.32 -20.76
N TYR A 216 2.71 -4.36 -21.70
CA TYR A 216 4.10 -4.65 -21.36
C TYR A 216 4.79 -3.36 -20.95
N LEU A 217 5.22 -3.29 -19.69
CA LEU A 217 5.81 -2.11 -19.07
C LEU A 217 7.18 -2.42 -18.48
N TRP A 218 7.96 -1.36 -18.25
CA TRP A 218 9.24 -1.39 -17.55
C TRP A 218 10.27 -2.34 -18.18
N SER A 219 10.32 -2.34 -19.53
CA SER A 219 11.32 -3.05 -20.31
C SER A 219 12.74 -2.74 -19.85
N VAL A 220 13.57 -3.78 -19.76
CA VAL A 220 15.03 -3.64 -19.55
C VAL A 220 15.73 -4.03 -20.85
N PRO A 221 16.35 -3.06 -21.56
CA PRO A 221 17.10 -3.35 -22.77
C PRO A 221 18.34 -4.19 -22.43
N LYS A 222 18.87 -4.89 -23.44
CA LYS A 222 20.13 -5.61 -23.33
C LYS A 222 21.25 -4.69 -22.84
N PHE A 223 22.04 -5.14 -21.87
CA PHE A 223 23.20 -4.41 -21.37
C PHE A 223 24.37 -5.35 -21.06
N ASP A 224 25.59 -4.83 -21.18
CA ASP A 224 26.79 -5.55 -20.74
C ASP A 224 26.95 -5.40 -19.24
N ALA A 225 27.06 -6.53 -18.56
CA ALA A 225 27.08 -6.62 -17.11
C ALA A 225 28.37 -7.25 -16.58
N THR A 226 28.74 -6.85 -15.37
CA THR A 226 29.85 -7.45 -14.62
C THR A 226 29.42 -7.83 -13.21
N ILE A 227 30.05 -8.86 -12.68
CA ILE A 227 30.00 -9.24 -11.27
C ILE A 227 31.45 -9.29 -10.79
N ALA A 228 31.78 -8.56 -9.73
CA ALA A 228 33.13 -8.49 -9.20
C ALA A 228 33.12 -8.39 -7.67
N CYS A 229 34.28 -8.58 -7.06
CA CYS A 229 34.50 -8.27 -5.65
C CYS A 229 34.27 -6.79 -5.35
N GLY A 230 33.44 -6.52 -4.36
CA GLY A 230 33.28 -5.19 -3.78
C GLY A 230 34.27 -4.92 -2.66
N ASP A 231 34.54 -3.65 -2.40
CA ASP A 231 35.48 -3.16 -1.38
C ASP A 231 34.80 -2.40 -0.23
N THR A 232 33.49 -2.59 -0.06
CA THR A 232 32.68 -1.87 0.92
C THR A 232 32.72 -2.55 2.28
N LYS A 233 32.67 -1.74 3.35
CA LYS A 233 32.53 -2.22 4.72
C LYS A 233 31.04 -2.25 5.09
N PRO A 234 30.61 -3.18 5.96
CA PRO A 234 29.29 -3.11 6.56
C PRO A 234 29.05 -1.76 7.24
N PRO A 235 27.81 -1.24 7.21
CA PRO A 235 27.42 -0.07 7.99
C PRO A 235 27.69 -0.27 9.49
N ALA A 236 27.85 0.83 10.23
CA ALA A 236 28.11 0.75 11.67
C ALA A 236 27.00 -0.02 12.41
N GLY A 237 27.39 -0.94 13.31
CA GLY A 237 26.47 -1.82 14.06
C GLY A 237 26.05 -3.10 13.32
N TYR A 238 26.51 -3.29 12.08
CA TYR A 238 26.23 -4.47 11.27
C TYR A 238 27.47 -5.34 11.07
N THR A 239 27.23 -6.65 11.00
CA THR A 239 28.23 -7.66 10.62
C THR A 239 27.87 -8.31 9.30
N ALA A 240 28.90 -8.71 8.54
CA ALA A 240 28.73 -9.32 7.23
C ALA A 240 28.33 -10.80 7.36
N LEU A 241 27.39 -11.22 6.50
CA LEU A 241 27.03 -12.63 6.30
C LEU A 241 27.72 -13.24 5.08
N GLY A 242 28.39 -12.44 4.25
CA GLY A 242 29.08 -12.86 3.02
C GLY A 242 29.98 -11.74 2.47
N PRO A 243 30.68 -11.97 1.34
CA PRO A 243 31.49 -10.93 0.71
C PRO A 243 30.62 -9.82 0.12
N ALA A 244 31.19 -8.62 -0.01
CA ALA A 244 30.59 -7.56 -0.80
C ALA A 244 30.72 -7.89 -2.30
N VAL A 245 29.63 -7.72 -3.06
CA VAL A 245 29.56 -8.05 -4.49
C VAL A 245 29.14 -6.82 -5.27
N THR A 246 29.97 -6.41 -6.23
CA THR A 246 29.69 -5.29 -7.14
C THR A 246 29.09 -5.81 -8.43
N PHE A 247 27.89 -5.34 -8.76
CA PHE A 247 27.25 -5.53 -10.06
C PHE A 247 27.43 -4.26 -10.90
N GLY A 248 28.01 -4.41 -12.09
CA GLY A 248 28.20 -3.34 -13.06
C GLY A 248 27.25 -3.44 -14.26
N PRO A 249 26.98 -2.32 -14.96
CA PRO A 249 27.52 -0.97 -14.74
C PRO A 249 26.89 -0.30 -13.51
N VAL A 250 27.72 0.23 -12.60
CA VAL A 250 27.28 0.68 -11.25
C VAL A 250 26.35 1.91 -11.25
N THR A 251 26.21 2.60 -12.39
CA THR A 251 25.27 3.71 -12.58
C THR A 251 23.90 3.26 -13.09
N SER A 252 23.69 1.96 -13.32
CA SER A 252 22.44 1.46 -13.92
C SER A 252 21.30 1.51 -12.92
N LYS A 253 20.21 2.19 -13.30
CA LYS A 253 18.89 2.21 -12.65
C LYS A 253 17.84 1.69 -13.64
N PHE A 254 16.91 0.88 -13.15
CA PHE A 254 15.86 0.27 -13.94
C PHE A 254 14.48 0.66 -13.41
N GLN A 255 13.48 0.61 -14.29
CA GLN A 255 12.07 0.87 -13.95
C GLN A 255 11.37 -0.34 -13.31
N ARG A 256 12.12 -1.40 -13.01
CA ARG A 256 11.66 -2.62 -12.32
C ARG A 256 12.84 -3.23 -11.57
N ASP A 257 12.54 -4.09 -10.60
CA ASP A 257 13.56 -4.90 -9.94
C ASP A 257 14.16 -5.94 -10.89
N VAL A 258 15.49 -6.15 -10.79
CA VAL A 258 16.23 -7.20 -11.49
C VAL A 258 16.70 -8.28 -10.50
N PRO A 259 16.55 -9.59 -10.83
CA PRO A 259 17.02 -10.67 -9.97
C PRO A 259 18.54 -10.71 -9.78
N MET A 260 18.97 -10.79 -8.52
CA MET A 260 20.36 -10.92 -8.13
C MET A 260 20.53 -11.99 -7.05
N THR A 261 21.74 -12.54 -6.98
CA THR A 261 22.18 -13.38 -5.85
C THR A 261 23.55 -12.93 -5.36
N ILE A 262 23.77 -12.97 -4.05
CA ILE A 262 25.08 -12.74 -3.43
C ILE A 262 25.43 -13.90 -2.50
N PRO A 263 26.71 -14.35 -2.45
CA PRO A 263 27.11 -15.45 -1.57
C PRO A 263 26.90 -15.08 -0.10
N VAL A 264 26.46 -16.05 0.70
CA VAL A 264 26.29 -15.89 2.15
C VAL A 264 26.69 -17.17 2.86
N ASN A 265 27.11 -17.05 4.12
CA ASN A 265 27.11 -18.12 5.10
C ASN A 265 26.03 -17.84 6.14
N PRO A 266 24.83 -18.44 6.00
CA PRO A 266 23.71 -18.17 6.90
C PRO A 266 23.97 -18.55 8.36
N ALA A 267 24.92 -19.45 8.62
CA ALA A 267 25.31 -19.83 9.98
C ALA A 267 26.00 -18.70 10.76
N ARG A 268 26.35 -17.59 10.09
CA ARG A 268 26.87 -16.37 10.74
C ARG A 268 25.78 -15.51 11.37
N LEU A 269 24.50 -15.77 11.11
CA LEU A 269 23.42 -15.10 11.81
C LEU A 269 23.58 -15.28 13.33
N PRO A 270 23.35 -14.25 14.17
CA PRO A 270 23.36 -14.40 15.61
C PRO A 270 22.37 -15.45 16.11
N ASP A 271 22.59 -15.97 17.31
CA ASP A 271 21.84 -17.15 17.78
C ASP A 271 20.34 -16.94 17.93
N LYS A 272 19.93 -15.72 18.26
CA LYS A 272 18.52 -15.33 18.39
C LYS A 272 17.98 -14.65 17.13
N ALA A 273 18.80 -14.47 16.10
CA ALA A 273 18.37 -13.81 14.88
C ALA A 273 17.45 -14.71 14.04
N ARG A 274 16.32 -14.13 13.66
CA ARG A 274 15.36 -14.59 12.64
C ARG A 274 15.60 -13.94 11.27
N LEU A 275 14.92 -14.45 10.25
CA LEU A 275 15.01 -13.92 8.87
C LEU A 275 14.66 -12.42 8.78
N ARG A 276 13.73 -11.90 9.59
CA ARG A 276 13.40 -10.46 9.64
C ARG A 276 14.56 -9.53 10.02
N HIS A 277 15.66 -10.04 10.57
CA HIS A 277 16.83 -9.22 10.91
C HIS A 277 17.92 -9.27 9.83
N LEU A 278 17.77 -10.13 8.83
CA LEU A 278 18.64 -10.11 7.66
C LEU A 278 18.38 -8.80 6.90
N ALA A 279 19.46 -8.10 6.61
CA ALA A 279 19.45 -6.85 5.88
C ALA A 279 20.43 -6.92 4.70
N VAL A 280 20.29 -5.99 3.76
CA VAL A 280 21.22 -5.84 2.64
C VAL A 280 21.78 -4.44 2.66
N SER A 281 23.10 -4.34 2.72
CA SER A 281 23.82 -3.08 2.53
C SER A 281 24.00 -2.81 1.04
N TYR A 282 23.80 -1.56 0.63
CA TYR A 282 24.07 -1.06 -0.72
C TYR A 282 25.03 0.13 -0.68
N SER A 283 25.84 0.26 -1.73
CA SER A 283 26.52 1.51 -2.09
C SER A 283 26.72 1.61 -3.60
N GLY A 284 26.69 2.82 -4.14
CA GLY A 284 26.90 3.11 -5.56
C GLY A 284 27.23 4.58 -5.79
N PRO A 285 27.39 5.03 -7.05
CA PRO A 285 27.64 6.44 -7.36
C PRO A 285 26.62 7.41 -6.77
N ALA A 286 25.32 7.08 -6.84
CA ALA A 286 24.24 7.87 -6.26
C ALA A 286 24.14 7.81 -4.73
N PHE A 287 24.74 6.78 -4.09
CA PHE A 287 24.68 6.60 -2.64
C PHE A 287 26.01 6.02 -2.18
N LYS A 288 27.01 6.88 -2.00
CA LYS A 288 28.41 6.45 -1.85
C LYS A 288 28.65 5.72 -0.53
N GLU A 289 28.13 6.28 0.55
CA GLU A 289 28.22 5.70 1.89
C GLU A 289 27.33 4.44 2.00
N PRO A 290 27.90 3.28 2.40
CA PRO A 290 27.15 2.05 2.57
C PRO A 290 26.00 2.21 3.55
N ARG A 291 24.82 1.79 3.13
CA ARG A 291 23.57 1.90 3.91
C ARG A 291 22.69 0.68 3.72
N VAL A 292 21.89 0.37 4.73
CA VAL A 292 20.91 -0.71 4.62
C VAL A 292 19.72 -0.25 3.78
N VAL A 293 19.34 -1.07 2.80
CA VAL A 293 18.21 -0.80 1.91
C VAL A 293 17.27 -2.02 1.91
N PRO A 294 15.94 -1.83 1.82
CA PRO A 294 15.04 -2.94 1.59
C PRO A 294 15.31 -3.51 0.20
N VAL A 295 15.22 -4.83 0.08
CA VAL A 295 15.29 -5.55 -1.20
C VAL A 295 14.05 -6.44 -1.32
N THR A 296 13.67 -6.75 -2.56
CA THR A 296 12.45 -7.49 -2.84
C THR A 296 12.72 -9.01 -2.84
N ASP A 297 11.82 -9.78 -2.25
CA ASP A 297 11.83 -11.27 -2.24
C ASP A 297 13.13 -11.89 -1.69
N ALA A 298 13.67 -11.32 -0.61
CA ALA A 298 14.88 -11.83 0.04
C ALA A 298 14.69 -13.27 0.54
N ARG A 299 15.55 -14.20 0.09
CA ARG A 299 15.50 -15.62 0.47
C ARG A 299 16.86 -16.29 0.39
N ILE A 300 17.13 -17.20 1.31
CA ILE A 300 18.36 -18.01 1.29
C ILE A 300 18.16 -19.23 0.40
N VAL A 301 19.01 -19.39 -0.61
CA VAL A 301 18.95 -20.49 -1.59
C VAL A 301 20.29 -21.21 -1.67
N LYS A 302 20.25 -22.51 -1.98
CA LYS A 302 21.46 -23.30 -2.23
C LYS A 302 21.90 -23.08 -3.68
N MET A 303 23.18 -22.76 -3.90
CA MET A 303 23.76 -22.56 -5.24
C MET A 303 25.10 -23.28 -5.33
N GLY A 304 25.15 -24.34 -6.15
CA GLY A 304 26.29 -25.25 -6.17
C GLY A 304 26.52 -25.86 -4.78
N ASP A 305 27.76 -25.79 -4.30
CA ASP A 305 28.15 -26.27 -2.97
C ASP A 305 27.97 -25.22 -1.85
N GLY A 306 27.57 -23.99 -2.20
CA GLY A 306 27.42 -22.87 -1.27
C GLY A 306 25.98 -22.37 -1.11
N TRP A 307 25.85 -21.26 -0.39
CA TRP A 307 24.58 -20.59 -0.13
C TRP A 307 24.61 -19.17 -0.68
N ALA A 308 23.46 -18.70 -1.15
CA ALA A 308 23.27 -17.35 -1.62
C ALA A 308 22.03 -16.71 -1.00
N LEU A 309 22.08 -15.40 -0.81
CA LEU A 309 20.88 -14.59 -0.66
C LEU A 309 20.40 -14.22 -2.06
N SER A 310 19.23 -14.73 -2.45
CA SER A 310 18.50 -14.31 -3.64
C SER A 310 17.58 -13.15 -3.28
N PHE A 311 17.59 -12.10 -4.09
CA PHE A 311 16.72 -10.93 -3.95
C PHE A 311 16.54 -10.24 -5.31
N LYS A 312 15.74 -9.19 -5.35
CA LYS A 312 15.61 -8.29 -6.50
C LYS A 312 15.74 -6.84 -6.05
N ALA A 313 16.33 -6.01 -6.91
CA ALA A 313 16.44 -4.57 -6.68
C ALA A 313 16.52 -3.79 -8.01
N PRO A 314 16.13 -2.50 -8.06
CA PRO A 314 16.06 -1.73 -9.30
C PRO A 314 17.38 -1.05 -9.70
N ARG A 315 18.45 -1.18 -8.91
CA ARG A 315 19.75 -0.54 -9.19
C ARG A 315 20.88 -1.56 -9.16
N LEU A 316 21.90 -1.33 -9.97
CA LEU A 316 23.19 -2.01 -9.83
C LEU A 316 24.11 -1.22 -8.90
N GLY A 317 25.19 -1.83 -8.45
CA GLY A 317 26.07 -1.30 -7.40
C GLY A 317 26.65 -2.41 -6.54
N THR A 318 27.17 -2.06 -5.37
CA THR A 318 27.77 -3.02 -4.45
C THR A 318 26.78 -3.41 -3.37
N TYR A 319 26.49 -4.71 -3.27
CA TYR A 319 25.58 -5.29 -2.29
C TYR A 319 26.31 -6.23 -1.33
N GLN A 320 25.91 -6.23 -0.06
CA GLN A 320 26.40 -7.17 0.95
C GLN A 320 25.28 -7.56 1.91
N ALA A 321 25.10 -8.86 2.15
CA ALA A 321 24.18 -9.34 3.18
C ALA A 321 24.77 -9.06 4.56
N VAL A 322 23.98 -8.45 5.43
CA VAL A 322 24.39 -8.00 6.77
C VAL A 322 23.32 -8.28 7.81
N VAL A 323 23.71 -8.24 9.09
CA VAL A 323 22.79 -8.38 10.23
C VAL A 323 23.31 -7.53 11.40
N THR A 324 22.41 -7.01 12.24
CA THR A 324 22.82 -6.29 13.45
C THR A 324 23.45 -7.27 14.45
N GLU A 325 24.46 -6.81 15.20
CA GLU A 325 25.17 -7.65 16.17
C GLU A 325 24.25 -8.15 17.31
N ASP A 326 23.20 -7.40 17.61
CA ASP A 326 22.23 -7.62 18.69
C ASP A 326 20.89 -8.20 18.20
N ALA A 327 20.82 -8.68 16.95
CA ALA A 327 19.58 -9.17 16.33
C ALA A 327 18.88 -10.25 17.19
N GLY A 328 17.61 -10.02 17.52
CA GLY A 328 16.79 -10.90 18.34
C GLY A 328 17.15 -10.93 19.83
N THR A 329 17.96 -9.97 20.31
CA THR A 329 18.36 -9.91 21.73
C THR A 329 17.65 -8.82 22.53
N ASN A 330 17.05 -7.83 21.86
CA ASN A 330 16.43 -6.68 22.51
C ASN A 330 14.95 -6.97 22.78
N ALA A 331 14.57 -7.11 24.05
CA ALA A 331 13.18 -7.29 24.45
C ALA A 331 12.65 -6.07 25.19
N PHE A 332 11.45 -5.62 24.85
CA PHE A 332 10.78 -4.49 25.49
C PHE A 332 9.28 -4.75 25.69
N PRO A 333 8.68 -4.12 26.72
CA PRO A 333 7.23 -4.12 26.87
C PRO A 333 6.58 -3.32 25.73
N ARG A 334 5.69 -3.98 24.99
CA ARG A 334 4.86 -3.39 23.94
C ARG A 334 3.43 -3.31 24.44
N ARG A 335 2.94 -2.09 24.60
CA ARG A 335 1.51 -1.83 24.88
C ARG A 335 0.67 -2.29 23.70
N LEU A 336 -0.34 -3.10 23.99
CA LEU A 336 -1.38 -3.51 23.04
C LEU A 336 -2.67 -2.76 23.37
N THR A 337 -3.28 -2.22 22.34
CA THR A 337 -4.60 -1.55 22.37
C THR A 337 -5.72 -2.51 21.96
N HIS A 338 -5.36 -3.66 21.37
CA HIS A 338 -6.26 -4.64 20.77
C HIS A 338 -7.14 -4.05 19.68
N ARG A 339 -6.61 -3.06 18.97
CA ARG A 339 -7.27 -2.36 17.88
C ARG A 339 -6.39 -2.32 16.65
N ALA A 340 -7.00 -2.44 15.48
CA ALA A 340 -6.33 -2.23 14.20
C ALA A 340 -7.27 -1.54 13.21
N ILE A 341 -6.70 -0.97 12.15
CA ILE A 341 -7.45 -0.44 11.01
C ILE A 341 -7.02 -1.18 9.75
N LEU A 342 -8.00 -1.54 8.93
CA LEU A 342 -7.81 -2.10 7.60
C LEU A 342 -8.72 -1.37 6.62
N GLY A 343 -8.24 -1.04 5.43
CA GLY A 343 -9.09 -0.39 4.44
C GLY A 343 -8.59 -0.56 3.02
N VAL A 344 -9.51 -0.47 2.06
CA VAL A 344 -9.23 -0.65 0.63
C VAL A 344 -9.52 0.62 -0.16
N SER A 345 -8.67 1.01 -1.12
CA SER A 345 -8.90 2.19 -1.98
C SER A 345 -9.01 3.48 -1.16
N MET A 346 -10.14 4.21 -1.22
CA MET A 346 -10.44 5.32 -0.30
C MET A 346 -10.24 4.95 1.17
N GLY A 347 -10.64 3.73 1.57
CA GLY A 347 -10.40 3.22 2.91
C GLY A 347 -8.94 2.93 3.21
N GLY A 348 -8.12 2.61 2.20
CA GLY A 348 -6.68 2.53 2.33
C GLY A 348 -6.09 3.91 2.71
N GLY A 349 -6.60 4.97 2.07
CA GLY A 349 -6.16 6.34 2.34
C GLY A 349 -6.59 6.78 3.72
N GLY A 350 -7.83 6.48 4.10
CA GLY A 350 -8.32 6.68 5.47
C GLY A 350 -7.51 5.91 6.51
N THR A 351 -7.09 4.68 6.21
CA THR A 351 -6.26 3.86 7.10
C THR A 351 -4.89 4.49 7.32
N ALA A 352 -4.24 4.98 6.26
CA ALA A 352 -2.96 5.66 6.37
C ALA A 352 -3.08 6.99 7.13
N MET A 353 -4.02 7.86 6.72
CA MET A 353 -4.18 9.19 7.32
C MET A 353 -4.68 9.12 8.77
N PHE A 354 -5.88 8.55 8.99
CA PHE A 354 -6.48 8.50 10.33
C PHE A 354 -5.65 7.60 11.26
N GLY A 355 -5.21 6.44 10.76
CA GLY A 355 -4.43 5.50 11.56
C GLY A 355 -3.09 6.07 12.01
N MET A 356 -2.40 6.84 11.16
CA MET A 356 -1.13 7.46 11.56
C MET A 356 -1.35 8.66 12.49
N ARG A 357 -2.38 9.48 12.25
CA ARG A 357 -2.73 10.61 13.11
C ARG A 357 -3.13 10.18 14.52
N HIS A 358 -3.80 9.04 14.63
CA HIS A 358 -4.26 8.43 15.88
C HIS A 358 -3.48 7.16 16.20
N HIS A 359 -2.18 7.12 15.87
CA HIS A 359 -1.36 5.92 15.99
C HIS A 359 -1.48 5.28 17.38
N ASN A 360 -1.56 6.10 18.44
CA ASN A 360 -1.70 5.70 19.83
C ASN A 360 -2.90 4.79 20.11
N LEU A 361 -3.92 4.76 19.24
CA LEU A 361 -5.12 3.95 19.39
C LEU A 361 -5.04 2.57 18.73
N PHE A 362 -3.98 2.26 17.97
CA PHE A 362 -3.92 1.05 17.13
C PHE A 362 -2.58 0.31 17.24
N ASP A 363 -2.62 -1.02 17.19
CA ASP A 363 -1.43 -1.88 17.18
C ASP A 363 -0.88 -2.11 15.77
N ALA A 364 -1.78 -2.11 14.77
CA ALA A 364 -1.45 -2.35 13.38
C ALA A 364 -2.37 -1.56 12.42
N LEU A 365 -1.78 -1.12 11.31
CA LEU A 365 -2.47 -0.46 10.20
C LEU A 365 -2.28 -1.29 8.92
N ALA A 366 -3.36 -1.50 8.17
CA ALA A 366 -3.31 -2.21 6.90
C ALA A 366 -3.96 -1.40 5.78
N PRO A 367 -3.29 -0.36 5.25
CA PRO A 367 -3.79 0.40 4.13
C PRO A 367 -3.57 -0.36 2.81
N LEU A 368 -4.65 -0.80 2.16
CA LEU A 368 -4.60 -1.65 0.97
C LEU A 368 -5.04 -0.87 -0.28
N GLY A 369 -4.18 -0.80 -1.30
CA GLY A 369 -4.50 -0.28 -2.63
C GLY A 369 -4.97 1.15 -2.57
N GLY A 370 -4.19 1.97 -1.88
CA GLY A 370 -4.43 3.39 -1.65
C GLY A 370 -3.85 3.88 -0.34
N PRO A 371 -2.64 3.48 0.12
CA PRO A 371 -2.08 3.91 1.41
C PRO A 371 -1.68 5.38 1.49
N VAL A 372 -2.24 6.19 0.60
CA VAL A 372 -1.80 7.50 0.12
C VAL A 372 -0.70 8.14 0.94
N ASP A 373 0.52 8.04 0.41
CA ASP A 373 1.58 9.02 0.65
C ASP A 373 1.24 10.28 -0.15
N TRP A 374 0.73 11.31 0.53
CA TRP A 374 0.25 12.53 -0.14
C TRP A 374 1.38 13.37 -0.70
N THR A 375 2.56 13.35 -0.09
CA THR A 375 3.74 14.06 -0.59
C THR A 375 4.06 13.60 -2.01
N TRP A 376 4.21 12.30 -2.23
CA TRP A 376 4.42 11.75 -3.58
C TRP A 376 3.17 11.87 -4.47
N MET A 377 1.98 11.59 -3.93
CA MET A 377 0.75 11.58 -4.73
C MET A 377 0.40 12.98 -5.27
N LEU A 378 0.62 14.04 -4.50
CA LEU A 378 0.35 15.42 -4.93
C LEU A 378 1.38 15.88 -5.98
N ASP A 379 2.64 15.50 -5.86
CA ASP A 379 3.63 15.69 -6.92
C ASP A 379 3.24 14.92 -8.20
N ALA A 380 2.79 13.67 -8.07
CA ALA A 380 2.26 12.89 -9.19
C ALA A 380 1.01 13.55 -9.82
N VAL A 381 0.10 14.10 -9.02
CA VAL A 381 -1.05 14.90 -9.48
C VAL A 381 -0.58 16.10 -10.29
N LYS A 382 0.35 16.89 -9.74
CA LYS A 382 0.92 18.07 -10.40
C LYS A 382 1.61 17.72 -11.73
N ARG A 383 2.43 16.65 -11.76
CA ARG A 383 3.21 16.23 -12.93
C ARG A 383 2.38 15.56 -14.02
N HIS A 384 1.41 14.73 -13.63
CA HIS A 384 0.73 13.81 -14.53
C HIS A 384 -0.75 14.11 -14.69
N TYR A 385 -1.49 14.18 -13.58
CA TYR A 385 -2.94 14.25 -13.65
C TYR A 385 -3.43 15.59 -14.15
N VAL A 386 -2.80 16.70 -13.74
CA VAL A 386 -3.06 18.07 -14.23
C VAL A 386 -1.91 18.63 -15.07
N GLY A 387 -0.92 17.79 -15.41
CA GLY A 387 0.23 18.16 -16.23
C GLY A 387 0.13 17.77 -17.71
N GLY A 388 1.24 17.89 -18.43
CA GLY A 388 1.35 17.57 -19.86
C GLY A 388 1.21 18.76 -20.81
N PHE A 389 1.33 19.98 -20.31
CA PHE A 389 1.27 21.23 -21.09
C PHE A 389 2.59 21.98 -21.01
N ARG A 390 3.02 22.59 -22.12
CA ARG A 390 4.28 23.33 -22.16
C ARG A 390 4.13 24.72 -21.54
N PRO A 391 5.04 25.13 -20.64
CA PRO A 391 5.09 26.51 -20.17
C PRO A 391 5.36 27.48 -21.32
N ILE A 392 4.80 28.69 -21.23
CA ILE A 392 5.06 29.80 -22.14
C ILE A 392 5.98 30.83 -21.49
N GLN A 393 6.54 31.73 -22.29
CA GLN A 393 7.45 32.76 -21.79
C GLN A 393 6.73 34.10 -21.68
N LYS A 394 7.27 35.00 -20.85
CA LYS A 394 6.81 36.39 -20.84
C LYS A 394 6.94 37.02 -22.23
N GLY A 395 5.88 37.67 -22.69
CA GLY A 395 5.74 38.28 -24.01
C GLY A 395 5.12 37.36 -25.07
N THR A 396 4.78 36.11 -24.74
CA THR A 396 4.09 35.19 -25.65
C THR A 396 2.73 35.74 -26.06
N VAL A 397 2.45 35.76 -27.36
CA VAL A 397 1.13 36.11 -27.92
C VAL A 397 0.44 34.87 -28.49
N LEU A 398 -0.88 34.94 -28.73
CA LEU A 398 -1.66 33.80 -29.25
C LEU A 398 -1.05 33.14 -30.51
N GLY A 399 -0.46 33.94 -31.40
CA GLY A 399 0.17 33.43 -32.62
C GLY A 399 1.41 32.56 -32.41
N ASP A 400 2.02 32.60 -31.21
CA ASP A 400 3.18 31.79 -30.85
C ASP A 400 2.76 30.43 -30.26
N ILE A 401 1.49 30.25 -29.94
CA ILE A 401 0.95 29.05 -29.28
C ILE A 401 0.32 28.13 -30.32
N ASN A 402 0.81 26.89 -30.41
CA ASN A 402 0.17 25.88 -31.22
C ASN A 402 -0.99 25.24 -30.42
N LEU A 403 -2.23 25.47 -30.87
CA LEU A 403 -3.44 24.92 -30.26
C LEU A 403 -3.92 23.61 -30.92
N GLU A 404 -3.22 23.12 -31.94
CA GLU A 404 -3.54 21.87 -32.63
C GLU A 404 -2.58 20.74 -32.21
N PRO A 405 -3.10 19.58 -31.76
CA PRO A 405 -2.26 18.46 -31.36
C PRO A 405 -1.52 17.84 -32.56
N THR A 406 -0.24 17.55 -32.38
CA THR A 406 0.56 16.82 -33.38
C THR A 406 0.14 15.35 -33.42
N LEU A 407 -0.31 14.88 -34.59
CA LEU A 407 -0.64 13.48 -34.82
C LEU A 407 0.61 12.65 -35.10
N CYS A 408 0.63 11.40 -34.64
CA CYS A 408 1.80 10.52 -34.78
C CYS A 408 1.44 9.05 -35.05
N GLN A 409 2.41 8.33 -35.61
CA GLN A 409 2.41 6.86 -35.69
C GLN A 409 3.56 6.26 -34.89
N THR A 410 4.61 7.04 -34.69
CA THR A 410 5.82 6.72 -33.94
C THR A 410 6.34 7.97 -33.24
N ASN A 411 7.41 7.86 -32.45
CA ASN A 411 8.06 9.04 -31.88
C ASN A 411 8.77 9.92 -32.95
N ALA A 412 8.90 9.46 -34.20
CA ALA A 412 9.59 10.22 -35.24
C ALA A 412 8.82 11.47 -35.69
N GLU A 413 7.49 11.49 -35.51
CA GLU A 413 6.65 12.66 -35.79
C GLU A 413 6.60 13.67 -34.64
N CYS A 414 7.10 13.30 -33.45
CA CYS A 414 7.01 14.09 -32.23
C CYS A 414 8.25 14.95 -31.99
N ALA A 415 8.12 15.97 -31.14
CA ALA A 415 9.29 16.67 -30.62
C ALA A 415 10.20 15.69 -29.86
N GLN A 416 11.48 16.04 -29.72
CA GLN A 416 12.49 15.15 -29.11
C GLN A 416 12.14 14.74 -27.67
N ASP A 417 11.43 15.59 -26.95
CA ASP A 417 10.96 15.42 -25.58
C ASP A 417 9.48 15.02 -25.48
N GLU A 418 8.85 14.63 -26.60
CA GLU A 418 7.48 14.13 -26.65
C GLU A 418 7.45 12.62 -26.91
N THR A 419 6.36 12.00 -26.47
CA THR A 419 6.07 10.58 -26.73
C THR A 419 4.81 10.45 -27.56
N CYS A 420 4.85 9.61 -28.59
CA CYS A 420 3.67 9.22 -29.34
C CYS A 420 2.84 8.22 -28.54
N ILE A 421 1.60 8.60 -28.22
CA ILE A 421 0.71 7.80 -27.37
C ILE A 421 -0.59 7.43 -28.07
N GLY A 422 -1.11 6.26 -27.71
CA GLY A 422 -2.45 5.80 -28.10
C GLY A 422 -2.63 5.49 -29.59
N VAL A 423 -1.57 5.08 -30.31
CA VAL A 423 -1.67 4.63 -31.71
C VAL A 423 -2.51 3.36 -31.79
N ILE A 424 -3.49 3.32 -32.69
CA ILE A 424 -4.32 2.15 -32.96
C ILE A 424 -4.46 1.90 -34.47
N ASP A 425 -4.80 0.69 -34.87
CA ASP A 425 -4.98 0.35 -36.28
C ASP A 425 -6.02 1.26 -36.95
N GLY A 426 -5.57 2.03 -37.95
CA GLY A 426 -6.42 2.94 -38.71
C GLY A 426 -6.70 4.30 -38.06
N SER A 427 -6.12 4.61 -36.88
CA SER A 427 -6.22 5.95 -36.27
C SER A 427 -4.89 6.38 -35.64
N PRO A 428 -4.34 7.56 -36.00
CA PRO A 428 -3.09 8.03 -35.41
C PRO A 428 -3.20 8.24 -33.90
N GLY A 429 -2.05 8.16 -33.24
CA GLY A 429 -1.84 8.64 -31.88
C GLY A 429 -1.63 10.15 -31.85
N LYS A 430 -1.27 10.67 -30.67
CA LYS A 430 -0.89 12.07 -30.47
C LYS A 430 0.47 12.15 -29.80
N CYS A 431 1.24 13.17 -30.15
CA CYS A 431 2.45 13.52 -29.42
C CYS A 431 2.06 14.22 -28.12
N ALA A 432 2.54 13.71 -27.00
CA ALA A 432 2.30 14.27 -25.68
C ALA A 432 3.63 14.57 -24.97
N TRP A 433 3.68 15.73 -24.32
CA TRP A 433 4.81 16.09 -23.46
C TRP A 433 4.68 15.34 -22.13
N MET A 434 5.21 14.12 -22.11
CA MET A 434 5.09 13.20 -20.99
C MET A 434 6.43 13.12 -20.25
N LEU A 435 6.44 13.57 -19.00
CA LEU A 435 7.63 13.48 -18.16
C LEU A 435 8.00 12.00 -17.92
N PRO A 436 9.29 11.67 -17.88
CA PRO A 436 9.74 10.30 -17.64
C PRO A 436 9.42 9.87 -16.19
N PRO A 437 9.24 8.56 -15.95
CA PRO A 437 9.06 8.04 -14.60
C PRO A 437 10.32 8.25 -13.75
N ARG A 438 10.13 8.68 -12.50
CA ARG A 438 11.16 8.86 -11.48
C ARG A 438 11.40 7.57 -10.69
N ASP A 439 10.36 6.78 -10.48
CA ASP A 439 10.38 5.62 -9.57
C ASP A 439 10.17 4.29 -10.29
N PRO A 440 10.79 3.19 -9.80
CA PRO A 440 10.49 1.85 -10.29
C PRO A 440 8.98 1.57 -10.22
N TYR A 441 8.45 0.94 -11.27
CA TYR A 441 7.04 0.60 -11.45
C TYR A 441 6.09 1.78 -11.71
N GLU A 442 6.58 3.03 -11.78
CA GLU A 442 5.77 4.16 -12.18
C GLU A 442 5.40 4.04 -13.67
N HIS A 443 4.10 4.12 -13.98
CA HIS A 443 3.64 4.44 -15.32
C HIS A 443 3.24 5.91 -15.39
N THR A 444 3.48 6.53 -16.54
CA THR A 444 3.28 7.97 -16.72
C THR A 444 2.04 8.24 -17.54
N GLN A 445 1.48 9.42 -17.33
CA GLN A 445 0.27 9.90 -18.00
C GLN A 445 0.27 11.42 -18.04
N VAL A 446 -0.67 11.99 -18.80
CA VAL A 446 -0.88 13.44 -18.95
C VAL A 446 -2.37 13.75 -18.85
N PHE A 447 -2.74 15.01 -18.55
CA PHE A 447 -4.15 15.40 -18.33
C PHE A 447 -5.10 14.90 -19.43
N ASN A 448 -4.71 15.04 -20.70
CA ASN A 448 -5.56 14.66 -21.83
C ASN A 448 -5.61 13.13 -22.09
N GLN A 449 -4.69 12.34 -21.53
CA GLN A 449 -4.58 10.91 -21.76
C GLN A 449 -4.19 10.20 -20.46
N TRP A 450 -5.17 9.99 -19.59
CA TRP A 450 -4.94 9.27 -18.34
C TRP A 450 -4.82 7.76 -18.58
N TRP A 451 -3.98 7.15 -17.75
CA TRP A 451 -3.82 5.71 -17.71
C TRP A 451 -5.08 5.06 -17.13
N PHE A 452 -5.67 4.18 -17.94
CA PHE A 452 -6.70 3.23 -17.53
C PHE A 452 -6.62 2.03 -18.47
N GLU A 453 -6.05 0.95 -17.96
CA GLU A 453 -5.83 -0.26 -18.73
C GLU A 453 -7.07 -1.16 -18.76
N TYR A 454 -7.50 -1.51 -19.97
CA TYR A 454 -8.45 -2.58 -20.22
C TYR A 454 -7.75 -3.93 -20.25
N PRO A 455 -8.35 -4.97 -19.66
CA PRO A 455 -9.76 -5.19 -19.31
C PRO A 455 -10.22 -4.63 -17.95
N ARG A 456 -11.53 -4.68 -17.69
CA ARG A 456 -12.19 -4.14 -16.49
C ARG A 456 -12.24 -5.07 -15.26
N ASN A 457 -11.84 -6.33 -15.40
CA ASN A 457 -12.10 -7.34 -14.36
C ASN A 457 -11.32 -7.08 -13.06
N GLY A 458 -10.08 -6.57 -13.17
CA GLY A 458 -9.21 -6.32 -12.02
C GLY A 458 -9.26 -4.89 -11.47
N THR A 459 -10.02 -3.98 -12.08
CA THR A 459 -10.08 -2.57 -11.65
C THR A 459 -11.16 -2.31 -10.60
N GLY A 460 -12.16 -3.19 -10.47
CA GLY A 460 -13.26 -3.04 -9.50
C GLY A 460 -14.34 -2.01 -9.88
N GLY A 461 -14.21 -1.34 -11.03
CA GLY A 461 -15.16 -0.33 -11.51
C GLY A 461 -14.69 0.33 -12.81
N SER A 462 -15.52 1.22 -13.36
CA SER A 462 -15.09 2.14 -14.42
C SER A 462 -14.58 3.42 -13.75
N PHE A 463 -13.30 3.75 -13.94
CA PHE A 463 -12.71 5.02 -13.53
C PHE A 463 -12.66 5.95 -14.75
N SER A 464 -13.84 6.38 -15.20
CA SER A 464 -13.97 7.37 -16.27
C SER A 464 -13.40 8.72 -15.84
N ARG A 465 -13.24 9.64 -16.79
CA ARG A 465 -12.80 11.01 -16.48
C ARG A 465 -13.72 11.70 -15.47
N GLU A 466 -15.04 11.51 -15.58
CA GLU A 466 -16.01 11.98 -14.57
C GLU A 466 -15.72 11.40 -13.18
N ALA A 467 -15.36 10.12 -13.08
CA ALA A 467 -15.04 9.49 -11.80
C ALA A 467 -13.75 10.05 -11.18
N TYR A 468 -12.73 10.35 -11.98
CA TYR A 468 -11.51 11.03 -11.54
C TYR A 468 -11.79 12.44 -11.04
N VAL A 469 -12.52 13.25 -11.82
CA VAL A 469 -12.90 14.60 -11.44
C VAL A 469 -13.71 14.57 -10.13
N GLN A 470 -14.65 13.64 -10.03
CA GLN A 470 -15.44 13.40 -8.81
C GLN A 470 -14.56 13.10 -7.59
N ILE A 471 -13.51 12.29 -7.74
CA ILE A 471 -12.52 12.02 -6.67
C ILE A 471 -11.80 13.31 -6.26
N PHE A 472 -11.31 14.09 -7.21
CA PHE A 472 -10.61 15.35 -6.90
C PHE A 472 -11.52 16.36 -6.19
N ARG A 473 -12.78 16.45 -6.60
CA ARG A 473 -13.78 17.32 -5.95
C ARG A 473 -14.03 16.94 -4.50
N ASP A 474 -14.21 15.65 -4.23
CA ASP A 474 -14.40 15.17 -2.86
C ASP A 474 -13.14 15.35 -2.01
N LEU A 475 -11.94 15.11 -2.56
CA LEU A 475 -10.68 15.39 -1.88
C LEU A 475 -10.55 16.88 -1.53
N ALA A 476 -10.88 17.78 -2.46
CA ALA A 476 -10.89 19.22 -2.21
C ALA A 476 -11.96 19.62 -1.18
N ALA A 477 -13.13 18.98 -1.18
CA ALA A 477 -14.14 19.21 -0.14
C ALA A 477 -13.64 18.76 1.24
N MET A 478 -12.83 17.70 1.33
CA MET A 478 -12.32 17.15 2.59
C MET A 478 -11.08 17.84 3.12
N PHE A 479 -10.24 18.40 2.25
CA PHE A 479 -8.95 18.95 2.68
C PHE A 479 -8.71 20.39 2.21
N GLY A 480 -9.59 20.96 1.39
CA GLY A 480 -9.40 22.24 0.72
C GLY A 480 -8.70 22.07 -0.63
N ASN A 481 -8.66 23.14 -1.43
CA ASN A 481 -8.04 23.10 -2.75
C ASN A 481 -6.50 23.06 -2.62
N PRO A 482 -5.81 21.99 -3.09
CA PRO A 482 -4.35 21.95 -3.04
C PRO A 482 -3.68 22.76 -4.17
N ASN A 483 -4.46 23.25 -5.16
CA ASN A 483 -3.97 23.89 -6.37
C ASN A 483 -4.20 25.41 -6.40
N GLY A 484 -4.53 26.02 -5.27
CA GLY A 484 -4.76 27.47 -5.16
C GLY A 484 -5.38 27.86 -3.82
N GLU A 485 -5.15 29.11 -3.40
CA GLU A 485 -5.75 29.67 -2.18
C GLU A 485 -6.90 30.62 -2.53
N ASN A 486 -8.03 30.49 -1.85
CA ASN A 486 -9.18 31.38 -2.02
C ASN A 486 -9.65 31.89 -0.66
N LEU A 487 -9.40 33.17 -0.40
CA LEU A 487 -9.72 33.79 0.88
C LEU A 487 -11.22 34.11 1.04
N THR A 488 -12.06 33.76 0.06
CA THR A 488 -13.52 33.93 0.14
C THR A 488 -14.11 32.92 1.14
N PRO A 489 -14.87 33.37 2.15
CA PRO A 489 -15.46 32.45 3.12
C PRO A 489 -16.36 31.39 2.46
N GLY A 490 -16.16 30.12 2.80
CA GLY A 490 -16.89 29.00 2.22
C GLY A 490 -16.38 28.54 0.85
N ALA A 491 -15.25 29.10 0.37
CA ALA A 491 -14.61 28.75 -0.90
C ALA A 491 -13.32 27.94 -0.70
N GLU A 492 -13.12 27.31 0.46
CA GLU A 492 -11.88 26.64 0.82
C GLU A 492 -11.51 25.49 -0.15
N ASN A 493 -12.49 24.95 -0.87
CA ASN A 493 -12.33 23.90 -1.88
C ASN A 493 -12.31 24.43 -3.33
N LEU A 494 -12.37 25.75 -3.54
CA LEU A 494 -12.45 26.40 -4.85
C LEU A 494 -11.14 27.16 -5.16
N PRO A 495 -10.77 27.33 -6.43
CA PRO A 495 -9.59 28.10 -6.82
C PRO A 495 -9.80 29.60 -6.61
N ALA A 496 -8.72 30.37 -6.60
CA ALA A 496 -8.77 31.83 -6.48
C ALA A 496 -9.71 32.45 -7.53
N GLY A 497 -10.49 33.45 -7.14
CA GLY A 497 -11.42 34.15 -8.04
C GLY A 497 -12.80 33.51 -8.18
N VAL A 498 -13.02 32.27 -7.72
CA VAL A 498 -14.32 31.59 -7.82
C VAL A 498 -15.09 31.72 -6.50
N ARG A 499 -16.27 32.34 -6.52
CA ARG A 499 -17.12 32.49 -5.32
C ARG A 499 -18.09 31.32 -5.17
N PRO A 500 -18.44 30.89 -3.94
CA PRO A 500 -19.37 29.78 -3.73
C PRO A 500 -20.77 30.02 -4.28
N ASN A 501 -21.18 31.29 -4.41
CA ASN A 501 -22.48 31.70 -4.92
C ASN A 501 -22.46 32.11 -6.40
N ASP A 502 -21.34 31.93 -7.10
CA ASP A 502 -21.24 32.22 -8.52
C ASP A 502 -22.06 31.21 -9.35
N ALA A 503 -22.53 31.63 -10.53
CA ALA A 503 -23.35 30.77 -11.39
C ALA A 503 -22.59 29.51 -11.87
N SER A 504 -21.26 29.56 -11.97
CA SER A 504 -20.41 28.39 -12.24
C SER A 504 -20.48 27.33 -11.14
N GLN A 505 -20.89 27.71 -9.93
CA GLN A 505 -21.06 26.82 -8.78
C GLN A 505 -22.53 26.44 -8.58
N THR A 506 -23.46 27.40 -8.70
CA THR A 506 -24.89 27.17 -8.46
C THR A 506 -25.66 26.66 -9.68
N GLY A 507 -25.02 26.58 -10.85
CA GLY A 507 -25.70 26.26 -12.12
C GLY A 507 -26.69 27.34 -12.56
N GLY A 508 -26.61 28.54 -11.98
CA GLY A 508 -27.58 29.62 -12.19
C GLY A 508 -28.90 29.41 -11.43
N ARG A 509 -28.98 28.41 -10.53
CA ARG A 509 -30.14 28.22 -9.67
C ARG A 509 -30.21 29.31 -8.58
N PRO A 510 -31.42 29.66 -8.08
CA PRO A 510 -31.57 30.60 -6.98
C PRO A 510 -31.13 30.04 -5.62
N THR A 511 -30.90 28.72 -5.53
CA THR A 511 -30.43 27.99 -4.34
C THR A 511 -29.03 27.42 -4.59
N ASP A 512 -28.32 27.06 -3.51
CA ASP A 512 -26.97 26.48 -3.54
C ASP A 512 -26.94 24.95 -3.76
N GLU A 513 -28.08 24.33 -4.06
CA GLU A 513 -28.22 22.87 -4.21
C GLU A 513 -27.35 22.25 -5.32
N CYS A 514 -26.85 23.05 -6.28
CA CYS A 514 -25.91 22.59 -7.30
C CYS A 514 -24.44 22.85 -6.95
N ALA A 515 -24.15 23.65 -5.93
CA ALA A 515 -22.77 23.86 -5.48
C ALA A 515 -22.17 22.55 -4.97
N MET A 516 -22.95 21.80 -4.18
CA MET A 516 -22.59 20.47 -3.69
C MET A 516 -23.86 19.63 -3.52
N TRP A 517 -23.80 18.36 -3.91
CA TRP A 517 -24.91 17.41 -3.80
C TRP A 517 -24.36 16.05 -3.37
N VAL A 518 -25.19 15.21 -2.74
CA VAL A 518 -24.83 13.83 -2.41
C VAL A 518 -25.16 12.93 -3.60
N ASP A 519 -24.23 12.06 -3.99
CA ASP A 519 -24.48 11.04 -5.00
C ASP A 519 -25.62 10.11 -4.54
N PRO A 520 -26.58 9.79 -5.43
CA PRO A 520 -27.83 9.16 -5.04
C PRO A 520 -27.68 7.92 -4.15
N LEU A 521 -28.33 7.99 -2.99
CA LEU A 521 -28.48 6.92 -2.02
C LEU A 521 -29.89 6.32 -2.12
N ASP A 522 -30.06 5.09 -1.65
CA ASP A 522 -31.41 4.56 -1.47
C ASP A 522 -32.07 5.24 -0.25
N GLY A 523 -33.30 5.72 -0.42
CA GLY A 523 -34.01 6.44 0.63
C GLY A 523 -35.06 7.42 0.09
N PRO A 524 -35.72 8.19 0.96
CA PRO A 524 -36.77 9.13 0.58
C PRO A 524 -36.26 10.29 -0.30
N ASP A 525 -34.99 10.69 -0.17
CA ASP A 525 -34.41 11.82 -0.91
C ASP A 525 -33.81 11.41 -2.27
N LYS A 526 -33.88 10.12 -2.62
CA LYS A 526 -33.26 9.55 -3.81
C LYS A 526 -33.64 10.31 -5.08
N ASP A 527 -34.93 10.55 -5.30
CA ASP A 527 -35.41 11.21 -6.51
C ASP A 527 -34.83 12.62 -6.67
N LYS A 528 -34.67 13.36 -5.56
CA LYS A 528 -34.05 14.69 -5.57
C LYS A 528 -32.54 14.60 -5.80
N GLN A 529 -31.86 13.65 -5.17
CA GLN A 529 -30.43 13.42 -5.40
C GLN A 529 -30.16 13.01 -6.87
N GLU A 530 -31.01 12.17 -7.46
CA GLU A 530 -30.92 11.76 -8.86
C GLU A 530 -31.13 12.96 -9.79
N GLU A 531 -32.08 13.84 -9.48
CA GLU A 531 -32.30 15.10 -10.22
C GLU A 531 -31.06 16.00 -10.18
N LEU A 532 -30.49 16.24 -8.99
CA LEU A 532 -29.30 17.08 -8.84
C LEU A 532 -28.09 16.48 -9.55
N ALA A 533 -27.82 15.19 -9.35
CA ALA A 533 -26.68 14.51 -9.96
C ALA A 533 -26.76 14.47 -11.50
N GLN A 534 -27.98 14.47 -12.08
CA GLN A 534 -28.18 14.49 -13.53
C GLN A 534 -28.06 15.91 -14.13
N ASN A 535 -28.55 16.93 -13.42
CA ASN A 535 -28.71 18.27 -13.99
C ASN A 535 -27.58 19.23 -13.58
N CYS A 536 -27.18 19.25 -12.31
CA CYS A 536 -26.24 20.23 -11.79
C CYS A 536 -24.88 20.25 -12.51
N PRO A 537 -24.25 19.11 -12.88
CA PRO A 537 -23.01 19.15 -13.65
C PRO A 537 -23.14 19.93 -14.96
N THR A 538 -24.19 19.65 -15.74
CA THR A 538 -24.43 20.31 -17.04
C THR A 538 -24.80 21.78 -16.87
N GLU A 539 -25.63 22.10 -15.87
CA GLU A 539 -26.01 23.48 -15.56
C GLU A 539 -24.81 24.33 -15.15
N ARG A 540 -23.89 23.78 -14.34
CA ARG A 540 -22.64 24.45 -13.97
C ARG A 540 -21.74 24.67 -15.18
N CYS A 541 -21.57 23.66 -16.02
CA CYS A 541 -20.79 23.76 -17.26
C CYS A 541 -21.40 24.70 -18.31
N ALA A 542 -22.68 25.06 -18.18
CA ALA A 542 -23.32 26.07 -19.02
C ALA A 542 -23.04 27.51 -18.53
N ASN A 543 -22.52 27.68 -17.32
CA ASN A 543 -22.26 28.96 -16.67
C ASN A 543 -20.75 29.16 -16.40
N THR A 544 -19.92 29.06 -17.44
CA THR A 544 -18.47 29.29 -17.33
C THR A 544 -18.19 30.69 -16.77
N LEU A 545 -17.38 30.76 -15.71
CA LEU A 545 -16.82 32.01 -15.20
C LEU A 545 -15.52 32.32 -15.95
N THR A 546 -15.36 33.57 -16.39
CA THR A 546 -14.13 34.08 -17.01
C THR A 546 -13.49 35.14 -16.11
N LEU A 547 -12.23 34.91 -15.79
CA LEU A 547 -11.36 35.76 -14.99
C LEU A 547 -10.36 36.45 -15.91
N THR A 548 -10.10 37.73 -15.65
CA THR A 548 -9.15 38.56 -16.41
C THR A 548 -8.05 39.06 -15.50
N ASN A 549 -6.87 39.37 -16.08
CA ASN A 549 -5.67 39.75 -15.33
C ASN A 549 -5.28 38.68 -14.28
N TYR A 550 -5.45 37.41 -14.63
CA TYR A 550 -5.09 36.27 -13.80
C TYR A 550 -3.71 35.79 -14.22
N PHE A 551 -2.74 35.86 -13.32
CA PHE A 551 -1.35 35.51 -13.61
C PHE A 551 -1.08 34.05 -13.22
N ASP A 552 -0.12 33.45 -13.92
CA ASP A 552 0.44 32.12 -13.65
C ASP A 552 1.80 32.08 -14.34
N ASP A 553 2.85 31.74 -13.60
CA ASP A 553 4.24 31.77 -14.08
C ASP A 553 4.51 30.82 -15.25
N GLU A 554 3.82 29.68 -15.28
CA GLU A 554 3.98 28.67 -16.31
C GLU A 554 3.17 28.96 -17.58
N PHE A 555 1.91 29.38 -17.46
CA PHE A 555 0.94 29.37 -18.55
C PHE A 555 0.30 30.72 -18.85
N ASN A 556 0.43 31.73 -17.97
CA ASN A 556 -0.08 33.07 -18.22
C ASN A 556 0.77 34.18 -17.56
N PRO A 557 2.08 34.28 -17.84
CA PRO A 557 3.01 35.13 -17.08
C PRO A 557 2.76 36.63 -17.24
N ASP A 558 1.99 37.04 -18.25
CA ASP A 558 1.57 38.43 -18.48
C ASP A 558 0.11 38.69 -18.10
N GLY A 559 -0.62 37.69 -17.60
CA GLY A 559 -2.06 37.80 -17.29
C GLY A 559 -2.93 38.20 -18.49
N THR A 560 -2.42 37.98 -19.71
CA THR A 560 -3.00 38.50 -20.97
C THR A 560 -4.14 37.62 -21.46
N PHE A 561 -4.06 36.32 -21.22
CA PHE A 561 -5.10 35.38 -21.63
C PHE A 561 -6.18 35.29 -20.55
N PRO A 562 -7.47 35.18 -20.93
CA PRO A 562 -8.54 34.87 -19.99
C PRO A 562 -8.30 33.53 -19.29
N VAL A 563 -8.76 33.42 -18.05
CA VAL A 563 -8.74 32.18 -17.27
C VAL A 563 -10.16 31.77 -16.94
N ILE A 564 -10.50 30.49 -17.08
CA ILE A 564 -11.89 30.01 -16.98
C ILE A 564 -12.06 28.84 -16.02
N THR A 565 -13.26 28.71 -15.46
CA THR A 565 -13.69 27.47 -14.79
C THR A 565 -13.81 26.33 -15.81
N VAL A 566 -13.37 25.14 -15.44
CA VAL A 566 -13.21 24.02 -16.40
C VAL A 566 -14.25 22.94 -16.21
N CYS A 567 -14.65 22.31 -17.32
CA CYS A 567 -15.40 21.07 -17.34
C CYS A 567 -14.66 19.98 -18.11
N ASP A 568 -14.85 18.75 -17.68
CA ASP A 568 -14.31 17.51 -18.25
C ASP A 568 -15.42 16.44 -18.24
N GLY A 569 -15.12 15.19 -18.56
CA GLY A 569 -16.08 14.09 -18.60
C GLY A 569 -16.06 13.30 -19.90
N SER A 570 -15.07 13.53 -20.78
CA SER A 570 -14.97 12.81 -22.06
C SER A 570 -15.16 11.29 -21.88
N PRO A 571 -15.99 10.64 -22.72
CA PRO A 571 -16.19 9.20 -22.66
C PRO A 571 -14.90 8.41 -22.89
N GLN A 572 -14.73 7.30 -22.17
CA GLN A 572 -13.59 6.41 -22.35
C GLN A 572 -13.52 5.84 -23.78
N LYS A 573 -12.29 5.64 -24.28
CA LYS A 573 -11.97 4.98 -25.56
C LYS A 573 -11.23 3.68 -25.26
N GLU A 574 -11.98 2.61 -24.97
CA GLU A 574 -11.43 1.31 -24.53
C GLU A 574 -10.37 0.77 -25.51
N GLU A 575 -10.57 1.00 -26.81
CA GLU A 575 -9.67 0.62 -27.88
C GLU A 575 -8.29 1.26 -27.80
N ARG A 576 -8.12 2.34 -27.03
CA ARG A 576 -6.84 3.06 -26.81
C ARG A 576 -6.12 2.63 -25.52
N THR A 577 -6.50 1.51 -24.92
CA THR A 577 -5.80 0.94 -23.76
C THR A 577 -4.27 0.88 -23.99
N PRO A 578 -3.43 1.28 -23.01
CA PRO A 578 -3.76 1.62 -21.63
C PRO A 578 -4.15 3.09 -21.40
N TYR A 579 -4.18 3.95 -22.43
CA TYR A 579 -4.56 5.37 -22.32
C TYR A 579 -6.04 5.57 -22.69
N SER A 580 -6.93 4.74 -22.15
CA SER A 580 -8.34 4.74 -22.54
C SER A 580 -9.13 5.93 -21.99
N ASN A 581 -8.63 6.63 -20.96
CA ASN A 581 -9.19 7.89 -20.49
C ASN A 581 -8.72 9.07 -21.36
N TRP A 582 -9.13 8.99 -22.62
CA TRP A 582 -8.74 9.90 -23.69
C TRP A 582 -9.67 11.10 -23.76
N TRP A 583 -9.12 12.31 -23.65
CA TRP A 583 -9.88 13.55 -23.79
C TRP A 583 -10.35 13.76 -25.25
N THR A 584 -11.59 14.22 -25.40
CA THR A 584 -12.19 14.58 -26.68
C THR A 584 -12.86 15.96 -26.60
N PRO A 585 -13.03 16.69 -27.72
CA PRO A 585 -13.76 17.96 -27.71
C PRO A 585 -15.21 17.83 -27.22
N GLU A 586 -15.83 16.66 -27.40
CA GLU A 586 -17.19 16.39 -26.96
C GLU A 586 -17.26 15.69 -25.60
N GLY A 587 -18.38 15.90 -24.88
CA GLY A 587 -18.70 15.16 -23.66
C GLY A 587 -18.12 15.73 -22.36
N ASN A 588 -17.53 16.92 -22.39
CA ASN A 588 -16.96 17.59 -21.22
C ASN A 588 -18.03 18.40 -20.46
N SER A 589 -18.97 17.69 -19.81
CA SER A 589 -20.13 18.27 -19.11
C SER A 589 -20.12 18.08 -17.60
N TYR A 590 -18.96 17.78 -17.03
CA TYR A 590 -18.77 17.53 -15.60
C TYR A 590 -17.74 18.53 -15.03
N PRO A 591 -18.09 19.37 -14.04
CA PRO A 591 -17.23 20.47 -13.59
C PRO A 591 -16.00 19.96 -12.83
N LEU A 592 -14.80 20.42 -13.23
CA LEU A 592 -13.55 20.25 -12.48
C LEU A 592 -13.35 21.48 -11.60
N GLU A 593 -14.13 21.56 -10.51
CA GLU A 593 -14.33 22.82 -9.77
C GLU A 593 -13.11 23.33 -9.00
N LEU A 594 -12.14 22.45 -8.70
CA LEU A 594 -10.90 22.81 -8.01
C LEU A 594 -9.83 23.41 -8.92
N ALA A 595 -10.05 23.44 -10.24
CA ALA A 595 -9.05 23.84 -11.21
C ALA A 595 -9.56 24.93 -12.16
N LEU A 596 -8.61 25.69 -12.70
CA LEU A 596 -8.83 26.70 -13.74
C LEU A 596 -8.01 26.35 -14.98
N ALA A 597 -8.46 26.79 -16.15
CA ALA A 597 -7.69 26.69 -17.39
C ALA A 597 -7.42 28.05 -18.00
N VAL A 598 -6.29 28.17 -18.70
CA VAL A 598 -6.00 29.34 -19.53
C VAL A 598 -6.70 29.17 -20.88
N ASP A 599 -7.65 30.06 -21.18
CA ASP A 599 -8.42 30.09 -22.43
C ASP A 599 -7.68 30.94 -23.46
N TYR A 600 -6.70 30.34 -24.13
CA TYR A 600 -5.80 31.04 -25.04
C TYR A 600 -6.55 31.70 -26.20
N ASN A 601 -7.61 31.05 -26.71
CA ASN A 601 -8.35 31.57 -27.86
C ASN A 601 -9.58 32.43 -27.47
N GLY A 602 -9.93 32.49 -26.18
CA GLY A 602 -10.99 33.33 -25.64
C GLY A 602 -12.40 32.86 -25.99
N ASN A 603 -12.61 31.57 -26.22
CA ASN A 603 -13.91 31.03 -26.63
C ASN A 603 -14.83 30.63 -25.46
N GLY A 604 -14.34 30.73 -24.22
CA GLY A 604 -15.07 30.40 -22.99
C GLY A 604 -15.18 28.91 -22.71
N LYS A 605 -14.36 28.07 -23.35
CA LYS A 605 -14.31 26.62 -23.17
C LYS A 605 -12.87 26.14 -23.26
N ARG A 606 -12.52 25.19 -22.39
CA ARG A 606 -11.19 24.58 -22.40
C ARG A 606 -11.01 23.66 -23.60
N ASP A 607 -10.07 23.99 -24.48
CA ASP A 607 -9.62 23.17 -25.60
C ASP A 607 -8.46 22.23 -25.22
N GLU A 608 -8.08 21.30 -26.11
CA GLU A 608 -7.15 20.21 -25.76
C GLU A 608 -5.79 20.70 -25.26
N LEU A 609 -5.22 21.74 -25.89
CA LEU A 609 -3.89 22.26 -25.55
C LEU A 609 -3.95 23.47 -24.62
N GLU A 610 -5.12 23.77 -24.07
CA GLU A 610 -5.28 24.78 -23.04
C GLU A 610 -4.96 24.17 -21.65
N PRO A 611 -3.98 24.75 -20.93
CA PRO A 611 -3.40 24.17 -19.74
C PRO A 611 -4.27 24.37 -18.51
N ILE A 612 -4.09 23.48 -17.54
CA ILE A 612 -4.66 23.59 -16.20
C ILE A 612 -3.66 24.31 -15.29
N ILE A 613 -4.10 25.34 -14.58
CA ILE A 613 -3.29 26.16 -13.66
C ILE A 613 -2.91 25.37 -12.40
N ARG A 614 -1.69 25.61 -11.88
CA ARG A 614 -1.08 24.85 -10.78
C ARG A 614 -0.47 25.78 -9.71
N ALA A 615 -1.31 26.52 -9.00
CA ALA A 615 -0.90 27.56 -8.06
C ALA A 615 -0.93 27.11 -6.57
N GLY A 616 -0.38 25.92 -6.27
CA GLY A 616 -0.47 25.33 -4.92
C GLY A 616 0.56 25.84 -3.92
N HIS A 617 1.71 26.33 -4.39
CA HIS A 617 2.83 26.77 -3.58
C HIS A 617 3.70 27.75 -4.38
N GLU A 618 4.49 28.57 -3.70
CA GLU A 618 5.48 29.43 -4.35
C GLU A 618 6.56 28.63 -5.10
N PRO A 619 7.22 29.20 -6.13
CA PRO A 619 8.35 28.54 -6.78
C PRO A 619 9.51 28.31 -5.81
N TRP A 620 10.07 27.10 -5.78
CA TRP A 620 11.24 26.73 -4.98
C TRP A 620 12.13 25.75 -5.72
N ASP A 621 13.40 25.71 -5.32
CA ASP A 621 14.39 24.77 -5.82
C ASP A 621 14.55 23.62 -4.80
N ASP A 622 14.20 22.41 -5.22
CA ASP A 622 14.30 21.18 -4.41
C ASP A 622 15.73 20.65 -4.41
N VAL A 623 16.58 21.31 -3.63
CA VAL A 623 18.03 21.15 -3.58
C VAL A 623 18.54 20.80 -2.19
N GLY A 624 17.63 20.43 -1.29
CA GLY A 624 17.98 20.01 0.06
C GLY A 624 18.34 21.15 1.01
N LYS A 625 18.49 20.80 2.29
CA LYS A 625 18.69 21.76 3.39
C LYS A 625 19.96 22.58 3.31
N ASP A 626 20.93 22.12 2.53
CA ASP A 626 22.17 22.85 2.33
C ASP A 626 22.05 23.96 1.26
N GLY A 627 20.95 23.96 0.49
CA GLY A 627 20.63 24.95 -0.53
C GLY A 627 21.47 24.82 -1.80
N ILE A 628 22.15 23.68 -2.01
CA ILE A 628 23.09 23.47 -3.12
C ILE A 628 22.70 22.20 -3.86
N PRO A 629 22.34 22.26 -5.16
CA PRO A 629 22.05 21.03 -5.89
C PRO A 629 23.30 20.16 -5.99
N SER A 630 23.16 18.83 -5.86
CA SER A 630 24.21 17.82 -5.96
C SER A 630 25.30 18.11 -6.99
N THR A 631 24.91 18.55 -8.20
CA THR A 631 25.84 18.85 -9.31
C THR A 631 26.83 20.00 -9.04
N GLN A 632 26.57 20.81 -8.02
CA GLN A 632 27.40 21.96 -7.61
C GLN A 632 28.13 21.71 -6.30
N GLU A 633 27.90 20.58 -5.64
CA GLU A 633 28.51 20.26 -4.36
C GLU A 633 30.01 19.93 -4.48
N PRO A 634 30.82 20.30 -3.46
CA PRO A 634 32.22 19.89 -3.40
C PRO A 634 32.39 18.36 -3.38
N GLY A 635 32.97 17.81 -4.44
CA GLY A 635 33.22 16.37 -4.57
C GLY A 635 32.27 15.64 -5.52
N TYR A 636 31.34 16.36 -6.15
CA TYR A 636 30.50 15.82 -7.22
C TYR A 636 31.34 15.33 -8.40
N MET A 637 31.11 14.09 -8.79
CA MET A 637 31.70 13.46 -9.97
C MET A 637 30.70 12.47 -10.55
N ALA A 638 30.12 12.82 -11.71
CA ALA A 638 29.15 11.97 -12.42
C ALA A 638 29.65 10.52 -12.57
N GLY A 639 28.81 9.56 -12.19
CA GLY A 639 29.14 8.13 -12.20
C GLY A 639 30.15 7.64 -11.16
N VAL A 640 30.62 8.51 -10.25
CA VAL A 640 31.59 8.16 -9.19
C VAL A 640 31.07 8.53 -7.79
N ASN A 641 30.57 9.75 -7.65
CA ASN A 641 29.95 10.33 -6.46
C ASN A 641 28.94 11.39 -6.93
N GLU A 642 27.68 10.98 -7.08
CA GLU A 642 26.60 11.81 -7.62
C GLU A 642 25.84 12.56 -6.52
N ASP A 643 26.04 12.20 -5.26
CA ASP A 643 25.44 12.76 -4.05
C ASP A 643 26.52 12.98 -2.96
N PRO A 644 27.39 14.01 -3.08
CA PRO A 644 28.42 14.28 -2.09
C PRO A 644 27.91 14.64 -0.68
N ALA A 645 26.79 15.36 -0.56
CA ALA A 645 26.17 15.75 0.70
C ALA A 645 25.42 14.58 1.37
N GLY A 646 24.99 13.59 0.58
CA GLY A 646 24.33 12.39 1.07
C GLY A 646 22.82 12.56 1.25
N ASP A 647 22.22 13.58 0.65
CA ASP A 647 20.84 14.00 0.88
C ASP A 647 19.94 13.91 -0.36
N ASP A 648 20.40 13.34 -1.49
CA ASP A 648 19.54 12.98 -2.63
C ASP A 648 18.47 11.96 -2.18
N TYR A 649 17.19 12.33 -2.26
CA TYR A 649 16.07 11.49 -1.83
C TYR A 649 15.83 10.32 -2.79
N ASP A 650 15.60 9.14 -2.21
CA ASP A 650 15.09 7.95 -2.91
C ASP A 650 14.32 7.09 -1.92
N ALA A 651 13.05 6.79 -2.21
CA ALA A 651 12.16 6.06 -1.30
C ALA A 651 12.70 4.70 -0.84
N GLN A 652 13.59 4.06 -1.62
CA GLN A 652 14.20 2.78 -1.26
C GLN A 652 15.62 2.94 -0.73
N TYR A 653 16.43 3.84 -1.30
CA TYR A 653 17.87 3.89 -1.01
C TYR A 653 18.27 5.03 -0.07
N ASN A 654 17.55 6.15 -0.08
CA ASN A 654 17.79 7.27 0.82
C ASN A 654 16.47 7.98 1.19
N PRO A 655 15.55 7.30 1.90
CA PRO A 655 14.23 7.87 2.15
C PRO A 655 14.25 9.05 3.13
N GLY A 656 15.39 9.36 3.75
CA GLY A 656 15.57 10.55 4.60
C GLY A 656 16.27 11.71 3.91
N GLY A 657 16.58 11.60 2.61
CA GLY A 657 17.16 12.69 1.82
C GLY A 657 16.24 13.90 1.73
N THR A 658 16.84 15.07 1.58
CA THR A 658 16.13 16.36 1.46
C THR A 658 16.16 16.92 0.05
N GLU A 659 17.17 16.64 -0.78
CA GLU A 659 17.16 17.02 -2.19
C GLU A 659 16.22 16.10 -2.99
N ARG A 660 15.33 16.67 -3.80
CA ARG A 660 14.34 15.97 -4.65
C ARG A 660 13.31 15.15 -3.87
N ASN A 661 13.01 15.54 -2.63
CA ASN A 661 12.02 14.86 -1.81
C ASN A 661 10.57 15.35 -2.07
N MET A 662 10.40 16.29 -3.00
CA MET A 662 9.11 16.88 -3.42
C MET A 662 8.45 17.75 -2.35
N ARG A 663 9.19 18.14 -1.30
CA ARG A 663 8.72 18.91 -0.17
C ARG A 663 9.71 20.01 0.19
N PHE A 664 9.24 21.25 0.23
CA PHE A 664 10.09 22.35 0.73
C PHE A 664 10.61 22.04 2.14
N ASP A 665 11.91 22.15 2.30
CA ASP A 665 12.69 22.02 3.52
C ASP A 665 13.32 23.36 3.91
N ASP A 666 13.29 23.69 5.20
CA ASP A 666 13.94 24.88 5.74
C ASP A 666 15.44 24.91 5.35
N GLY A 667 15.81 25.88 4.51
CA GLY A 667 17.15 26.04 3.95
C GLY A 667 17.16 26.16 2.43
N GLU A 668 16.11 25.66 1.78
CA GLU A 668 16.00 25.69 0.33
C GLU A 668 15.69 27.09 -0.23
N PRO A 669 16.20 27.42 -1.42
CA PRO A 669 15.85 28.65 -2.11
C PRO A 669 14.39 28.63 -2.58
N PHE A 670 13.65 29.70 -2.28
CA PHE A 670 12.32 29.94 -2.85
C PHE A 670 12.19 31.37 -3.33
N GLN A 671 11.21 31.60 -4.20
CA GLN A 671 10.84 32.92 -4.71
C GLN A 671 9.61 33.42 -3.97
N ASP A 672 9.78 34.47 -3.17
CA ASP A 672 8.71 35.17 -2.44
C ASP A 672 7.92 36.09 -3.39
N VAL A 673 7.20 35.45 -4.32
CA VAL A 673 6.46 36.09 -5.41
C VAL A 673 4.98 35.69 -5.40
N GLY A 674 4.54 35.03 -4.34
CA GLY A 674 3.17 34.56 -4.21
C GLY A 674 2.86 33.27 -4.98
N LEU A 675 1.67 32.75 -4.75
CA LEU A 675 1.22 31.46 -5.28
C LEU A 675 1.04 31.43 -6.79
N ASP A 676 0.86 32.59 -7.44
CA ASP A 676 0.83 32.67 -8.90
C ASP A 676 2.20 32.62 -9.57
N GLY A 677 3.28 32.70 -8.78
CA GLY A 677 4.67 32.61 -9.24
C GLY A 677 5.18 33.84 -9.99
N VAL A 678 4.40 34.93 -10.08
CA VAL A 678 4.73 36.12 -10.87
C VAL A 678 4.93 37.33 -9.96
N PRO A 679 6.09 38.01 -10.03
CA PRO A 679 6.35 39.15 -9.16
C PRO A 679 5.46 40.35 -9.47
N SER A 680 5.09 41.08 -8.42
CA SER A 680 4.34 42.32 -8.40
C SER A 680 2.90 42.20 -8.91
N THR A 681 2.26 41.05 -8.68
CA THR A 681 0.86 40.84 -9.00
C THR A 681 -0.03 41.33 -7.86
N LYS A 682 -1.33 41.46 -8.15
CA LYS A 682 -2.26 42.02 -7.18
C LYS A 682 -2.69 40.93 -6.20
N GLN A 683 -2.42 41.17 -4.92
CA GLN A 683 -2.86 40.31 -3.82
C GLN A 683 -4.39 40.33 -3.64
N GLN A 684 -4.96 39.21 -3.17
CA GLN A 684 -6.37 39.11 -2.80
C GLN A 684 -6.70 40.10 -1.66
N PRO A 685 -7.85 40.79 -1.70
CA PRO A 685 -8.30 41.57 -0.55
C PRO A 685 -8.75 40.66 0.61
N PRO A 686 -8.85 41.19 1.85
CA PRO A 686 -9.44 40.44 2.95
C PRO A 686 -10.85 39.93 2.60
N GLY A 687 -11.07 38.62 2.75
CA GLY A 687 -12.31 37.97 2.32
C GLY A 687 -12.33 37.54 0.86
N GLY A 688 -11.17 37.52 0.18
CA GLY A 688 -10.99 36.98 -1.17
C GLY A 688 -11.57 37.85 -2.28
N TRP A 689 -11.42 37.40 -3.52
CA TRP A 689 -11.92 38.10 -4.71
C TRP A 689 -13.44 38.33 -4.65
N GLN A 690 -13.89 39.57 -4.86
CA GLN A 690 -15.32 39.92 -4.83
C GLN A 690 -15.83 40.50 -6.15
N LYS A 691 -14.96 41.15 -6.92
CA LYS A 691 -15.30 41.84 -8.16
C LYS A 691 -14.10 41.94 -9.08
N GLU A 692 -14.38 42.23 -10.35
CA GLU A 692 -13.36 42.56 -11.33
C GLU A 692 -12.43 43.67 -10.83
N GLY A 693 -11.12 43.46 -11.04
CA GLY A 693 -10.07 44.35 -10.60
C GLY A 693 -9.54 44.03 -9.20
N ASP A 694 -10.15 43.16 -8.40
CA ASP A 694 -9.49 42.57 -7.22
C ASP A 694 -8.35 41.64 -7.65
N GLY A 695 -7.39 41.40 -6.76
CA GLY A 695 -6.28 40.49 -6.99
C GLY A 695 -6.65 39.02 -6.77
N TYR A 696 -5.81 38.11 -7.28
CA TYR A 696 -5.93 36.65 -7.10
C TYR A 696 -4.79 36.05 -6.29
N ASP A 697 -3.68 36.77 -6.15
CA ASP A 697 -2.47 36.22 -5.56
C ASP A 697 -2.46 36.27 -4.02
N VAL A 698 -1.63 35.43 -3.42
CA VAL A 698 -1.45 35.30 -1.97
C VAL A 698 0.02 34.98 -1.70
N GLY A 699 0.62 35.66 -0.71
CA GLY A 699 1.93 35.30 -0.16
C GLY A 699 3.05 36.24 -0.53
N GLU A 700 2.91 37.02 -1.60
CA GLU A 700 4.01 37.85 -2.11
C GLU A 700 4.57 38.85 -1.08
N GLY A 701 5.89 38.79 -0.90
CA GLY A 701 6.68 39.74 -0.11
C GLY A 701 6.54 39.54 1.39
N ASP A 702 6.07 38.38 1.85
CA ASP A 702 5.87 38.09 3.27
C ASP A 702 7.12 37.50 3.96
N GLY A 703 8.14 37.16 3.16
CA GLY A 703 9.43 36.63 3.59
C GLY A 703 9.42 35.16 3.99
N LYS A 704 8.39 34.38 3.61
CA LYS A 704 8.23 32.97 3.95
C LYS A 704 7.73 32.18 2.74
N PHE A 705 8.09 30.90 2.70
CA PHE A 705 7.55 29.98 1.70
C PHE A 705 6.04 29.82 1.90
N THR A 706 5.25 30.37 0.98
CA THR A 706 3.79 30.33 1.02
C THR A 706 3.24 29.11 0.29
N VAL A 707 2.24 28.48 0.90
CA VAL A 707 1.53 27.30 0.37
C VAL A 707 0.03 27.49 0.54
N ALA A 708 -0.77 26.97 -0.39
CA ALA A 708 -2.21 26.94 -0.25
C ALA A 708 -2.60 26.16 1.01
N SER A 709 -3.58 26.66 1.76
CA SER A 709 -4.05 26.05 3.00
C SER A 709 -4.64 24.66 2.76
N GLY A 710 -5.19 24.39 1.56
CA GLY A 710 -5.63 23.06 1.17
C GLY A 710 -4.45 22.08 1.11
N LEU A 711 -3.37 22.49 0.43
CA LEU A 711 -2.13 21.73 0.32
C LEU A 711 -1.50 21.46 1.70
N ASP A 712 -1.45 22.49 2.56
CA ASP A 712 -1.03 22.35 3.96
C ASP A 712 -1.83 21.29 4.71
N ARG A 713 -3.17 21.28 4.58
CA ARG A 713 -4.03 20.29 5.23
C ARG A 713 -3.83 18.86 4.74
N PHE A 714 -3.44 18.66 3.48
CA PHE A 714 -3.02 17.35 2.99
C PHE A 714 -1.74 16.89 3.68
N TRP A 715 -0.70 17.74 3.72
CA TRP A 715 0.56 17.41 4.38
C TRP A 715 0.41 17.13 5.88
N GLU A 716 -0.41 17.91 6.59
CA GLU A 716 -0.71 17.68 8.03
C GLU A 716 -1.44 16.35 8.32
N ARG A 717 -1.96 15.68 7.29
CA ARG A 717 -2.65 14.38 7.39
C ARG A 717 -1.89 13.27 6.69
N ASP A 718 -0.80 13.60 6.03
CA ASP A 718 0.00 12.67 5.28
C ASP A 718 0.76 11.72 6.22
N ALA A 719 0.63 10.42 5.98
CA ALA A 719 1.34 9.42 6.76
C ALA A 719 2.86 9.60 6.59
N HIS A 720 3.33 10.04 5.42
CA HIS A 720 4.73 10.41 5.18
C HIS A 720 5.18 11.48 6.18
N SER A 721 4.46 12.62 6.22
CA SER A 721 4.82 13.78 7.04
C SER A 721 4.82 13.44 8.53
N ILE A 722 3.86 12.64 8.99
CA ILE A 722 3.77 12.20 10.39
C ILE A 722 4.93 11.27 10.76
N VAL A 723 5.29 10.32 9.89
CA VAL A 723 6.41 9.41 10.13
C VAL A 723 7.74 10.17 10.10
N HIS A 724 7.91 11.15 9.23
CA HIS A 724 9.09 12.02 9.19
C HIS A 724 9.13 13.06 10.33
N ARG A 725 8.00 13.31 11.01
CA ARG A 725 7.81 14.40 11.99
C ARG A 725 8.07 15.78 11.40
N ILE A 726 7.50 16.02 10.22
CA ILE A 726 7.57 17.30 9.51
C ILE A 726 6.20 17.99 9.39
N THR A 727 5.20 17.52 10.16
CA THR A 727 3.95 18.26 10.34
C THR A 727 4.20 19.51 11.18
N ARG A 728 3.43 20.58 10.94
CA ARG A 728 3.49 21.82 11.71
C ARG A 728 3.10 21.59 13.16
N ASP A 729 2.02 20.84 13.36
CA ASP A 729 1.48 20.52 14.67
C ASP A 729 1.64 19.02 14.94
N ALA A 730 1.89 18.65 16.20
CA ALA A 730 1.90 17.25 16.59
C ALA A 730 0.51 16.62 16.29
N PRO A 731 0.45 15.43 15.68
CA PRO A 731 -0.83 14.80 15.40
C PRO A 731 -1.57 14.45 16.72
N PRO A 732 -2.89 14.22 16.69
CA PRO A 732 -3.67 13.95 17.90
C PRO A 732 -3.14 12.79 18.77
N GLY A 733 -2.52 11.79 18.16
CA GLY A 733 -1.87 10.68 18.84
C GLY A 733 -0.52 11.01 19.49
N GLY A 734 -0.05 12.25 19.38
CA GLY A 734 1.28 12.72 19.78
C GLY A 734 2.35 12.43 18.73
N GLU A 735 3.56 12.96 18.95
CA GLU A 735 4.71 12.68 18.08
C GLU A 735 4.94 11.17 17.92
N LEU A 736 5.30 10.74 16.70
CA LEU A 736 5.71 9.36 16.45
C LEU A 736 7.16 9.16 16.96
N ASP A 737 7.30 9.23 18.28
CA ASP A 737 8.52 8.99 19.04
C ASP A 737 9.06 7.55 18.84
N ASP A 738 10.25 7.23 19.36
CA ASP A 738 10.82 5.89 19.15
C ASP A 738 10.00 4.78 19.83
N ALA A 739 9.26 5.09 20.90
CA ALA A 739 8.39 4.14 21.58
C ALA A 739 7.09 3.90 20.79
N ALA A 740 6.47 4.99 20.32
CA ALA A 740 5.30 4.95 19.45
C ALA A 740 5.61 4.24 18.13
N LEU A 741 6.77 4.54 17.53
CA LEU A 741 7.24 3.92 16.30
C LEU A 741 7.39 2.41 16.49
N ARG A 742 8.02 1.91 17.56
CA ARG A 742 8.14 0.46 17.82
C ARG A 742 6.80 -0.24 18.06
N ARG A 743 5.79 0.48 18.53
CA ARG A 743 4.48 -0.09 18.85
C ARG A 743 3.60 -0.31 17.62
N ILE A 744 3.76 0.50 16.58
CA ILE A 744 2.91 0.43 15.40
C ILE A 744 3.55 -0.38 14.27
N ASP A 745 2.77 -1.32 13.72
CA ASP A 745 3.14 -2.12 12.56
C ASP A 745 2.25 -1.79 11.36
N VAL A 746 2.82 -1.85 10.16
CA VAL A 746 2.14 -1.45 8.92
C VAL A 746 2.27 -2.53 7.86
N TRP A 747 1.13 -2.97 7.34
CA TRP A 747 1.02 -3.80 6.13
C TRP A 747 0.42 -2.97 5.00
N THR A 748 1.25 -2.47 4.10
CA THR A 748 0.77 -1.70 2.95
C THR A 748 0.84 -2.53 1.67
N ASP A 749 -0.09 -2.29 0.74
CA ASP A 749 -0.07 -2.94 -0.57
C ASP A 749 -0.37 -2.00 -1.74
N GLY A 750 0.00 -2.45 -2.95
CA GLY A 750 -0.30 -1.74 -4.18
C GLY A 750 -0.10 -2.59 -5.43
N GLY A 751 -1.01 -2.46 -6.38
CA GLY A 751 -0.93 -3.12 -7.68
C GLY A 751 0.08 -2.42 -8.58
N THR A 752 0.94 -3.17 -9.28
CA THR A 752 1.97 -2.55 -10.15
C THR A 752 1.38 -1.86 -11.37
N ARG A 753 0.14 -2.18 -11.76
CA ARG A 753 -0.58 -1.63 -12.93
C ARG A 753 -1.79 -0.79 -12.52
N ASP A 754 -1.86 -0.44 -11.23
CA ASP A 754 -2.92 0.38 -10.69
C ASP A 754 -2.92 1.78 -11.31
N LEU A 755 -4.10 2.30 -11.69
CA LEU A 755 -4.23 3.59 -12.37
C LEU A 755 -3.75 4.80 -11.56
N PHE A 756 -3.60 4.64 -10.24
CA PHE A 756 -3.06 5.64 -9.30
C PHE A 756 -1.60 5.40 -8.91
N ASN A 757 -0.92 4.43 -9.53
CA ASN A 757 0.44 4.04 -9.17
C ASN A 757 0.58 3.70 -7.67
N PHE A 758 -0.44 3.07 -7.05
CA PHE A 758 -0.40 2.83 -5.60
C PHE A 758 0.73 1.91 -5.13
N ALA A 759 1.32 1.07 -5.99
CA ALA A 759 2.55 0.35 -5.63
C ALA A 759 3.74 1.31 -5.37
N VAL A 760 3.80 2.42 -6.12
CA VAL A 760 4.83 3.47 -5.95
C VAL A 760 4.51 4.31 -4.72
N SER A 761 3.27 4.78 -4.56
CA SER A 761 2.88 5.50 -3.34
C SER A 761 3.12 4.69 -2.05
N ALA A 762 2.80 3.39 -2.07
CA ALA A 762 3.08 2.48 -0.95
C ALA A 762 4.58 2.32 -0.66
N GLN A 763 5.43 2.42 -1.69
CA GLN A 763 6.88 2.39 -1.53
C GLN A 763 7.40 3.63 -0.80
N HIS A 764 6.86 4.82 -1.06
CA HIS A 764 7.24 6.04 -0.34
C HIS A 764 6.82 5.96 1.14
N LEU A 765 5.61 5.47 1.44
CA LEU A 765 5.19 5.24 2.82
C LEU A 765 6.12 4.25 3.55
N ALA A 766 6.46 3.12 2.90
CA ALA A 766 7.39 2.15 3.49
C ALA A 766 8.80 2.75 3.67
N GLY A 767 9.25 3.58 2.71
CA GLY A 767 10.48 4.35 2.77
C GLY A 767 10.54 5.26 3.99
N ALA A 768 9.46 5.98 4.31
CA ALA A 768 9.40 6.87 5.46
C ALA A 768 9.71 6.15 6.79
N PHE A 769 9.23 4.91 6.95
CA PHE A 769 9.59 4.07 8.09
C PHE A 769 11.06 3.62 8.07
N GLY A 770 11.60 3.34 6.89
CA GLY A 770 13.02 3.04 6.67
C GLY A 770 13.92 4.21 7.09
N ALA A 771 13.53 5.46 6.77
CA ALA A 771 14.23 6.67 7.20
C ALA A 771 14.29 6.79 8.74
N ARG A 772 13.30 6.23 9.42
CA ARG A 772 13.20 6.15 10.88
C ARG A 772 13.77 4.85 11.47
N ARG A 773 14.60 4.12 10.70
CA ARG A 773 15.32 2.89 11.09
C ARG A 773 14.44 1.72 11.49
N ARG A 774 13.19 1.66 11.03
CA ARG A 774 12.41 0.43 11.11
C ARG A 774 12.86 -0.51 10.00
N ASN A 775 12.92 -1.81 10.30
CA ASN A 775 13.16 -2.81 9.27
C ASN A 775 11.94 -2.85 8.33
N VAL A 776 12.21 -2.85 7.03
CA VAL A 776 11.22 -2.85 5.95
C VAL A 776 11.48 -4.04 5.05
N THR A 777 10.43 -4.73 4.60
CA THR A 777 10.56 -5.80 3.59
C THR A 777 9.58 -5.61 2.45
N TYR A 778 10.02 -5.94 1.24
CA TYR A 778 9.24 -5.83 0.01
C TYR A 778 8.97 -7.23 -0.56
N PHE A 779 7.71 -7.50 -0.91
CA PHE A 779 7.32 -8.71 -1.62
C PHE A 779 6.70 -8.37 -2.97
N SER A 780 7.12 -9.07 -4.03
CA SER A 780 6.58 -8.87 -5.38
C SER A 780 5.31 -9.69 -5.66
N ASP A 781 5.06 -10.73 -4.86
CA ASP A 781 3.92 -11.65 -4.96
C ASP A 781 3.65 -12.29 -3.59
N PHE A 782 2.40 -12.63 -3.28
CA PHE A 782 2.01 -13.22 -1.99
C PHE A 782 2.72 -14.55 -1.68
N THR A 783 3.14 -15.27 -2.70
CA THR A 783 3.83 -16.56 -2.54
C THR A 783 5.32 -16.42 -2.22
N GLN A 784 5.83 -15.19 -2.11
CA GLN A 784 7.23 -14.90 -1.76
C GLN A 784 7.44 -14.76 -0.25
N HIS A 785 6.39 -14.86 0.57
CA HIS A 785 6.53 -14.84 2.03
C HIS A 785 7.36 -16.03 2.51
N PRO A 786 8.05 -15.91 3.67
CA PRO A 786 8.78 -17.00 4.27
C PRO A 786 7.93 -18.29 4.37
N GLU A 787 8.59 -19.44 4.18
CA GLU A 787 7.99 -20.79 4.22
C GLU A 787 6.96 -21.12 3.12
N LEU A 788 6.62 -20.17 2.24
CA LEU A 788 5.77 -20.42 1.09
C LEU A 788 6.59 -20.81 -0.15
N THR A 789 5.94 -21.54 -1.06
CA THR A 789 6.52 -21.89 -2.36
C THR A 789 6.15 -20.84 -3.39
N PRO A 790 7.12 -20.12 -3.97
CA PRO A 790 6.86 -19.10 -4.98
C PRO A 790 6.15 -19.62 -6.23
N GLY A 791 5.25 -18.82 -6.78
CA GLY A 791 4.66 -18.99 -8.11
C GLY A 791 3.29 -19.67 -8.18
N ASN A 792 2.76 -20.21 -7.07
CA ASN A 792 1.42 -20.84 -7.05
C ASN A 792 0.45 -20.13 -6.10
N LEU A 793 -0.17 -19.05 -6.58
CA LEU A 793 -1.13 -18.25 -5.80
C LEU A 793 -2.38 -19.05 -5.39
N ASN A 794 -2.79 -20.07 -6.18
CA ASN A 794 -3.94 -20.91 -5.85
C ASN A 794 -3.74 -21.75 -4.59
N SER A 795 -2.48 -21.98 -4.20
CA SER A 795 -2.12 -22.66 -2.95
C SER A 795 -1.71 -21.70 -1.84
N TYR A 796 -1.94 -20.40 -2.00
CA TYR A 796 -1.59 -19.40 -1.00
C TYR A 796 -2.33 -19.67 0.31
N ALA A 797 -1.57 -19.76 1.39
CA ALA A 797 -2.08 -20.07 2.73
C ALA A 797 -1.41 -19.12 3.74
N PRO A 798 -2.03 -17.98 4.06
CA PRO A 798 -1.45 -17.00 4.97
C PRO A 798 -1.23 -17.57 6.38
N SER A 799 -2.03 -18.56 6.78
CA SER A 799 -1.89 -19.28 8.04
C SER A 799 -0.57 -20.08 8.17
N ARG A 800 0.19 -20.24 7.08
CA ARG A 800 1.50 -20.90 7.06
C ARG A 800 2.68 -19.93 7.05
N VAL A 801 2.41 -18.63 7.06
CA VAL A 801 3.46 -17.62 7.09
C VAL A 801 3.93 -17.46 8.54
N PRO A 802 5.22 -17.65 8.85
CA PRO A 802 5.75 -17.33 10.16
C PRO A 802 5.86 -15.81 10.28
N TYR A 803 4.80 -15.15 10.76
CA TYR A 803 4.76 -13.68 10.90
C TYR A 803 5.82 -13.11 11.85
N GLU A 804 6.43 -13.95 12.69
CA GLU A 804 7.60 -13.61 13.50
C GLU A 804 8.89 -13.45 12.68
N ASP A 805 8.94 -14.00 11.47
CA ASP A 805 10.05 -13.83 10.53
C ASP A 805 9.81 -12.69 9.54
N LEU A 806 8.72 -11.93 9.71
CA LEU A 806 8.46 -10.67 9.02
C LEU A 806 8.76 -9.47 9.92
N PRO A 807 9.31 -8.37 9.37
CA PRO A 807 9.45 -7.13 10.11
C PRO A 807 8.08 -6.47 10.36
N GLY A 808 8.08 -5.41 11.17
CA GLY A 808 6.88 -4.62 11.47
C GLY A 808 6.34 -3.80 10.29
N ILE A 809 7.14 -3.57 9.25
CA ILE A 809 6.76 -2.77 8.07
C ILE A 809 6.90 -3.64 6.81
N VAL A 810 5.78 -3.90 6.16
CA VAL A 810 5.70 -4.75 4.96
C VAL A 810 5.07 -3.99 3.81
N LEU A 811 5.75 -3.98 2.66
CA LEU A 811 5.19 -3.60 1.36
C LEU A 811 4.90 -4.85 0.54
N GLN A 812 3.63 -5.12 0.31
CA GLN A 812 3.17 -6.16 -0.60
C GLN A 812 2.80 -5.58 -1.96
N ARG A 813 3.62 -5.81 -2.99
CA ARG A 813 3.20 -5.55 -4.37
C ARG A 813 2.43 -6.75 -4.91
N TYR A 814 1.54 -6.51 -5.88
CA TYR A 814 0.87 -7.58 -6.61
C TYR A 814 0.70 -7.20 -8.08
N GLY A 815 0.51 -8.22 -8.93
CA GLY A 815 0.54 -8.07 -10.37
C GLY A 815 1.70 -8.81 -11.02
N LYS A 816 1.43 -9.47 -12.15
CA LYS A 816 2.50 -10.06 -12.96
C LYS A 816 3.25 -8.96 -13.72
N LEU A 817 4.56 -8.82 -13.44
CA LEU A 817 5.44 -7.88 -14.14
C LEU A 817 5.57 -8.21 -15.64
N ASP A 818 5.52 -9.50 -15.97
CA ASP A 818 5.68 -10.03 -17.33
C ASP A 818 4.37 -10.74 -17.78
N PRO A 819 3.24 -10.02 -17.89
CA PRO A 819 1.91 -10.63 -17.95
C PRO A 819 1.68 -11.41 -19.25
N THR A 820 1.00 -12.56 -19.16
CA THR A 820 0.41 -13.24 -20.31
C THR A 820 -0.88 -12.53 -20.76
N ALA A 821 -1.46 -12.92 -21.90
CA ALA A 821 -2.75 -12.38 -22.33
C ALA A 821 -3.88 -12.66 -21.31
N GLU A 822 -3.83 -13.78 -20.61
CA GLU A 822 -4.79 -14.13 -19.54
C GLU A 822 -4.58 -13.28 -18.27
N ASP A 823 -3.32 -13.00 -17.91
CA ASP A 823 -3.02 -12.10 -16.79
C ASP A 823 -3.54 -10.68 -17.07
N VAL A 824 -3.38 -10.21 -18.32
CA VAL A 824 -3.98 -8.96 -18.77
C VAL A 824 -5.50 -9.06 -18.65
N GLU A 825 -6.15 -10.07 -19.26
CA GLU A 825 -7.62 -10.24 -19.27
C GLU A 825 -8.26 -10.40 -17.88
N SER A 826 -7.54 -10.97 -16.92
CA SER A 826 -7.97 -11.10 -15.53
C SER A 826 -7.74 -9.82 -14.70
N GLY A 827 -6.96 -8.86 -15.23
CA GLY A 827 -6.63 -7.60 -14.57
C GLY A 827 -5.61 -7.74 -13.43
N SER A 828 -4.65 -8.65 -13.56
CA SER A 828 -3.58 -8.83 -12.57
C SER A 828 -2.81 -7.53 -12.34
N GLY A 829 -2.67 -7.14 -11.07
CA GLY A 829 -1.93 -5.92 -10.70
C GLY A 829 -2.67 -4.60 -10.94
N GLN A 830 -3.91 -4.63 -11.42
CA GLN A 830 -4.77 -3.45 -11.49
C GLN A 830 -5.28 -3.05 -10.09
N HIS A 831 -6.13 -2.03 -10.01
CA HIS A 831 -6.59 -1.40 -8.76
C HIS A 831 -7.11 -2.36 -7.67
N VAL A 832 -7.92 -3.34 -8.04
CA VAL A 832 -8.37 -4.40 -7.12
C VAL A 832 -7.49 -5.65 -7.26
N GLY A 833 -7.08 -5.96 -8.48
CA GLY A 833 -6.40 -7.21 -8.85
C GLY A 833 -7.39 -8.32 -9.22
N THR A 834 -6.87 -9.49 -9.52
CA THR A 834 -7.68 -10.69 -9.76
C THR A 834 -8.45 -11.11 -8.49
N ALA A 835 -9.45 -12.00 -8.63
CA ALA A 835 -10.17 -12.54 -7.46
C ALA A 835 -9.24 -13.20 -6.43
N ASN A 836 -8.20 -13.90 -6.89
CA ASN A 836 -7.21 -14.53 -6.01
C ASN A 836 -6.29 -13.49 -5.34
N GLU A 837 -5.88 -12.45 -6.07
CA GLU A 837 -5.11 -11.34 -5.51
C GLU A 837 -5.94 -10.64 -4.42
N LEU A 838 -7.22 -10.33 -4.67
CA LEU A 838 -8.12 -9.71 -3.68
C LEU A 838 -8.23 -10.52 -2.39
N VAL A 839 -8.45 -11.84 -2.50
CA VAL A 839 -8.52 -12.71 -1.31
C VAL A 839 -7.19 -12.74 -0.57
N ALA A 840 -6.07 -12.89 -1.29
CA ALA A 840 -4.74 -12.92 -0.68
C ALA A 840 -4.41 -11.58 0.03
N ARG A 841 -4.76 -10.43 -0.56
CA ARG A 841 -4.59 -9.10 0.05
C ARG A 841 -5.27 -9.01 1.41
N LEU A 842 -6.57 -9.34 1.45
CA LEU A 842 -7.37 -9.27 2.68
C LEU A 842 -6.88 -10.27 3.74
N GLN A 843 -6.62 -11.53 3.35
CA GLN A 843 -6.18 -12.54 4.30
C GLN A 843 -4.79 -12.20 4.87
N SER A 844 -3.82 -11.82 4.03
CA SER A 844 -2.46 -11.50 4.47
C SER A 844 -2.48 -10.42 5.54
N ALA A 845 -3.23 -9.34 5.30
CA ALA A 845 -3.35 -8.23 6.21
C ALA A 845 -4.03 -8.62 7.53
N LEU A 846 -5.10 -9.42 7.49
CA LEU A 846 -5.81 -9.87 8.69
C LEU A 846 -4.95 -10.82 9.54
N TYR A 847 -4.22 -11.75 8.91
CA TYR A 847 -3.31 -12.63 9.63
C TYR A 847 -2.09 -11.88 10.18
N PHE A 848 -1.57 -10.87 9.46
CA PHE A 848 -0.53 -9.97 9.97
C PHE A 848 -1.00 -9.20 11.20
N ILE A 849 -2.18 -8.59 11.15
CA ILE A 849 -2.83 -7.92 12.30
C ILE A 849 -3.01 -8.92 13.45
N GLY A 850 -3.62 -10.07 13.17
CA GLY A 850 -3.92 -11.08 14.17
C GLY A 850 -2.67 -11.63 14.87
N ALA A 851 -1.54 -11.73 14.17
CA ALA A 851 -0.27 -12.16 14.74
C ALA A 851 0.29 -11.22 15.83
N ARG A 852 -0.23 -9.99 15.96
CA ARG A 852 0.16 -9.05 17.02
C ARG A 852 -0.59 -9.25 18.33
N TRP A 853 -1.67 -10.04 18.32
CA TRP A 853 -2.48 -10.30 19.51
C TRP A 853 -2.17 -11.70 20.06
N PRO A 854 -1.38 -11.82 21.15
CA PRO A 854 -0.87 -13.10 21.63
C PRO A 854 -1.91 -13.95 22.36
N ASP A 855 -3.10 -13.41 22.65
CA ASP A 855 -4.13 -14.03 23.48
C ASP A 855 -4.60 -15.38 22.90
N PRO A 856 -4.25 -16.52 23.53
CA PRO A 856 -4.49 -17.86 22.97
C PRO A 856 -5.99 -18.22 22.96
N GLU A 857 -6.80 -17.68 23.86
CA GLU A 857 -8.26 -17.83 23.87
C GLU A 857 -8.93 -17.39 22.58
N LEU A 858 -8.35 -16.44 21.84
CA LEU A 858 -8.96 -15.98 20.60
C LEU A 858 -8.86 -17.02 19.48
N ARG A 859 -8.01 -18.04 19.65
CA ARG A 859 -7.65 -19.00 18.61
C ARG A 859 -8.17 -20.40 18.83
N THR A 860 -9.06 -20.69 19.79
CA THR A 860 -9.67 -22.03 19.93
C THR A 860 -10.85 -22.27 19.02
N LEU A 861 -11.29 -23.52 18.83
CA LEU A 861 -12.62 -23.76 18.27
C LEU A 861 -13.70 -23.41 19.28
N VAL A 862 -14.83 -22.95 18.78
CA VAL A 862 -16.00 -22.64 19.59
C VAL A 862 -17.27 -23.07 18.88
N LEU A 863 -18.32 -23.31 19.66
CA LEU A 863 -19.67 -23.55 19.15
C LEU A 863 -20.28 -22.26 18.56
N GLU A 864 -21.21 -22.42 17.63
CA GLU A 864 -21.88 -21.30 16.99
C GLU A 864 -22.88 -20.65 17.96
N SER A 865 -23.09 -19.34 17.85
CA SER A 865 -24.01 -18.62 18.73
C SER A 865 -25.44 -19.20 18.73
N ASN A 866 -25.90 -19.77 17.61
CA ASN A 866 -27.23 -20.35 17.47
C ASN A 866 -27.40 -21.71 18.17
N ASP A 867 -26.30 -22.38 18.57
CA ASP A 867 -26.36 -23.69 19.20
C ASP A 867 -26.95 -23.59 20.62
N ASP A 868 -26.54 -22.58 21.39
CA ASP A 868 -27.04 -22.28 22.73
C ASP A 868 -26.82 -20.80 23.09
N ALA A 869 -27.66 -19.94 22.51
CA ALA A 869 -27.56 -18.50 22.66
C ALA A 869 -27.77 -18.04 24.12
N ASP A 870 -27.03 -17.03 24.55
CA ASP A 870 -27.30 -16.31 25.80
C ASP A 870 -28.74 -15.73 25.75
N PRO A 871 -29.61 -16.03 26.73
CA PRO A 871 -30.97 -15.46 26.76
C PRO A 871 -31.02 -13.92 26.78
N GLU A 872 -29.93 -13.26 27.17
CA GLU A 872 -29.81 -11.80 27.20
C GLU A 872 -29.21 -11.21 25.90
N ALA A 873 -28.75 -12.05 24.95
CA ALA A 873 -28.17 -11.57 23.71
C ALA A 873 -29.22 -11.01 22.74
N GLU A 874 -28.87 -9.92 22.05
CA GLU A 874 -29.73 -9.35 21.03
C GLU A 874 -29.80 -10.28 19.80
N PRO A 875 -30.93 -10.32 19.06
CA PRO A 875 -31.07 -11.21 17.89
C PRO A 875 -29.98 -11.03 16.83
N CYS A 876 -29.47 -9.79 16.65
CA CYS A 876 -28.39 -9.51 15.72
C CYS A 876 -27.04 -10.08 16.19
N GLU A 877 -26.81 -10.19 17.50
CA GLU A 877 -25.60 -10.78 18.06
C GLU A 877 -25.57 -12.29 17.85
N VAL A 878 -26.74 -12.94 17.97
CA VAL A 878 -26.90 -14.36 17.67
C VAL A 878 -26.69 -14.65 16.18
N GLN A 879 -27.15 -13.76 15.30
CA GLN A 879 -26.85 -13.80 13.86
C GLN A 879 -25.39 -13.47 13.53
N GLY A 880 -24.66 -12.87 14.49
CA GLY A 880 -23.27 -12.48 14.38
C GLY A 880 -23.04 -11.21 13.56
N ALA A 881 -24.07 -10.43 13.25
CA ALA A 881 -23.92 -9.15 12.56
C ALA A 881 -25.03 -8.18 12.99
N CYS A 882 -24.64 -7.00 13.45
CA CYS A 882 -25.54 -5.92 13.85
C CYS A 882 -25.34 -4.71 12.95
N SER A 883 -26.42 -4.10 12.48
CA SER A 883 -26.39 -2.85 11.71
C SER A 883 -27.29 -1.82 12.37
N PHE A 884 -26.81 -0.58 12.48
CA PHE A 884 -27.53 0.52 13.12
C PHE A 884 -27.13 1.87 12.52
N GLU A 885 -27.96 2.89 12.70
CA GLU A 885 -27.61 4.28 12.37
C GLU A 885 -26.89 4.90 13.57
N PHE A 886 -25.66 5.37 13.36
CA PHE A 886 -24.90 6.08 14.38
C PHE A 886 -25.00 7.59 14.18
N LYS A 887 -25.46 8.29 15.22
CA LYS A 887 -25.54 9.76 15.26
C LYS A 887 -24.49 10.30 16.22
N SER A 888 -23.56 11.12 15.71
CA SER A 888 -22.59 11.80 16.56
C SER A 888 -23.19 13.01 17.28
N THR A 889 -22.45 13.56 18.25
CA THR A 889 -22.80 14.81 18.93
C THR A 889 -22.86 16.01 17.98
N LEU A 890 -22.11 15.94 16.88
CA LEU A 890 -22.14 16.92 15.77
C LEU A 890 -23.39 16.78 14.89
N GLY A 891 -24.21 15.76 15.11
CA GLY A 891 -25.49 15.57 14.43
C GLY A 891 -25.44 14.79 13.12
N ARG A 892 -24.25 14.46 12.60
CA ARG A 892 -24.09 13.58 11.43
C ARG A 892 -24.61 12.18 11.74
N VAL A 893 -25.44 11.65 10.85
CA VAL A 893 -25.99 10.29 10.92
C VAL A 893 -25.43 9.46 9.78
N GLY A 894 -24.95 8.25 10.08
CA GLY A 894 -24.53 7.28 9.07
C GLY A 894 -24.67 5.84 9.55
N PRO A 895 -24.89 4.88 8.63
CA PRO A 895 -25.02 3.47 8.98
C PRO A 895 -23.69 2.92 9.47
N VAL A 896 -23.72 2.01 10.43
CA VAL A 896 -22.58 1.23 10.87
C VAL A 896 -22.97 -0.23 10.82
N SER A 897 -22.02 -1.10 10.49
CA SER A 897 -22.23 -2.54 10.61
C SER A 897 -21.10 -3.16 11.44
N VAL A 898 -21.46 -4.04 12.36
CA VAL A 898 -20.54 -4.72 13.27
C VAL A 898 -20.69 -6.22 13.03
N ALA A 899 -19.64 -6.87 12.56
CA ALA A 899 -19.59 -8.32 12.48
C ALA A 899 -18.90 -8.89 13.71
N LEU A 900 -19.56 -9.84 14.35
CA LEU A 900 -19.15 -10.44 15.60
C LEU A 900 -18.51 -11.81 15.32
N PRO A 901 -17.45 -12.18 16.07
CA PRO A 901 -16.73 -13.42 15.84
C PRO A 901 -17.61 -14.65 16.13
N PRO A 902 -17.23 -15.83 15.62
CA PRO A 902 -17.92 -17.08 15.91
C PRO A 902 -18.12 -17.30 17.42
N GLY A 903 -19.34 -17.69 17.79
CA GLY A 903 -19.74 -17.98 19.17
C GLY A 903 -19.82 -16.77 20.11
N TYR A 904 -19.73 -15.53 19.61
CA TYR A 904 -19.85 -14.32 20.43
C TYR A 904 -21.09 -14.36 21.35
N ALA A 905 -22.27 -14.70 20.83
CA ALA A 905 -23.51 -14.73 21.62
C ALA A 905 -23.83 -16.10 22.24
N HIS A 906 -22.90 -17.05 22.20
CA HIS A 906 -23.06 -18.33 22.87
C HIS A 906 -22.98 -18.13 24.39
N LYS A 907 -23.90 -18.73 25.16
CA LYS A 907 -24.01 -18.50 26.62
C LYS A 907 -22.71 -18.74 27.39
N ASP A 908 -21.91 -19.71 26.94
CA ASP A 908 -20.65 -20.09 27.58
C ASP A 908 -19.47 -19.16 27.22
N GLN A 909 -19.68 -18.20 26.32
CA GLN A 909 -18.69 -17.19 25.92
C GLN A 909 -19.06 -15.76 26.34
N LYS A 910 -20.12 -15.59 27.15
CA LYS A 910 -20.66 -14.27 27.51
C LYS A 910 -19.67 -13.33 28.20
N ASP A 911 -18.62 -13.86 28.82
CA ASP A 911 -17.57 -13.09 29.50
C ASP A 911 -16.33 -12.83 28.61
N ARG A 912 -16.26 -13.46 27.42
CA ARG A 912 -15.12 -13.29 26.51
C ARG A 912 -15.18 -11.92 25.83
N ARG A 913 -14.02 -11.26 25.79
CA ARG A 913 -13.78 -9.99 25.10
C ARG A 913 -12.91 -10.22 23.87
N TYR A 914 -13.05 -9.34 22.88
CA TYR A 914 -12.40 -9.50 21.58
C TYR A 914 -11.69 -8.23 21.13
N PRO A 915 -10.58 -8.34 20.39
CA PRO A 915 -9.96 -7.20 19.72
C PRO A 915 -10.88 -6.67 18.60
N VAL A 916 -10.63 -5.45 18.15
CA VAL A 916 -11.47 -4.74 17.17
C VAL A 916 -10.65 -4.34 15.95
N VAL A 917 -11.12 -4.72 14.76
CA VAL A 917 -10.62 -4.16 13.50
C VAL A 917 -11.67 -3.21 12.93
N TYR A 918 -11.29 -1.95 12.72
CA TYR A 918 -12.10 -1.02 11.96
C TYR A 918 -11.80 -1.19 10.46
N ALA A 919 -12.81 -1.58 9.70
CA ALA A 919 -12.73 -1.89 8.29
C ALA A 919 -13.32 -0.77 7.44
N LEU A 920 -12.49 -0.14 6.60
CA LEU A 920 -12.84 1.04 5.81
C LEU A 920 -13.11 0.67 4.35
N HIS A 921 -14.27 1.05 3.84
CA HIS A 921 -14.70 0.71 2.48
C HIS A 921 -14.07 1.60 1.41
N GLY A 922 -14.13 1.12 0.17
CA GLY A 922 -13.65 1.84 -1.00
C GLY A 922 -14.58 2.97 -1.44
N TYR A 923 -14.09 3.77 -2.37
CA TYR A 923 -14.85 4.89 -2.93
C TYR A 923 -16.10 4.37 -3.64
N GLY A 924 -17.27 4.95 -3.36
CA GLY A 924 -18.52 4.46 -3.95
C GLY A 924 -19.35 3.51 -3.09
N GLN A 925 -18.75 2.89 -2.07
CA GLN A 925 -19.37 1.85 -1.24
C GLN A 925 -19.99 2.41 0.05
N GLU A 926 -20.69 1.56 0.79
CA GLU A 926 -21.20 1.81 2.14
C GLU A 926 -20.95 0.60 3.06
N PRO A 927 -21.05 0.74 4.40
CA PRO A 927 -20.67 -0.32 5.34
C PRO A 927 -21.30 -1.70 5.11
N LYS A 928 -22.57 -1.75 4.69
CA LYS A 928 -23.28 -3.01 4.43
C LYS A 928 -22.66 -3.81 3.28
N ASP A 929 -21.99 -3.16 2.33
CA ASP A 929 -21.38 -3.83 1.17
C ASP A 929 -20.22 -4.73 1.59
N LEU A 930 -19.59 -4.46 2.74
CA LEU A 930 -18.47 -5.23 3.27
C LEU A 930 -18.89 -6.35 4.24
N VAL A 931 -20.12 -6.34 4.74
CA VAL A 931 -20.59 -7.34 5.72
C VAL A 931 -20.53 -8.77 5.16
N ALA A 932 -20.74 -8.96 3.86
CA ALA A 932 -20.61 -10.29 3.25
C ALA A 932 -19.18 -10.86 3.34
N ALA A 933 -18.16 -10.00 3.30
CA ALA A 933 -16.78 -10.43 3.53
C ALA A 933 -16.58 -10.96 4.97
N ALA A 934 -17.34 -10.45 5.95
CA ALA A 934 -17.26 -10.92 7.32
C ALA A 934 -17.66 -12.40 7.46
N THR A 935 -18.64 -12.89 6.69
CA THR A 935 -19.00 -14.32 6.68
C THR A 935 -17.80 -15.18 6.29
N LEU A 936 -17.06 -14.78 5.25
CA LEU A 936 -15.84 -15.49 4.84
C LEU A 936 -14.77 -15.42 5.93
N ILE A 937 -14.51 -14.24 6.50
CA ILE A 937 -13.48 -14.06 7.54
C ILE A 937 -13.79 -14.91 8.79
N LYS A 938 -15.06 -15.02 9.20
CA LYS A 938 -15.48 -15.88 10.31
C LYS A 938 -15.08 -17.34 10.11
N THR A 939 -15.11 -17.85 8.87
CA THR A 939 -14.67 -19.22 8.59
C THR A 939 -13.19 -19.42 8.93
N PHE A 940 -12.35 -18.40 8.75
CA PHE A 940 -10.92 -18.46 9.10
C PHE A 940 -10.70 -18.38 10.62
N MET A 941 -11.60 -17.73 11.36
CA MET A 941 -11.54 -17.62 12.83
C MET A 941 -11.97 -18.89 13.58
N ASN A 942 -12.67 -19.81 12.90
CA ASN A 942 -13.20 -21.05 13.48
C ASN A 942 -12.95 -22.27 12.57
N ALA A 943 -11.91 -22.22 11.73
CA ALA A 943 -11.56 -23.32 10.84
C ALA A 943 -11.09 -24.55 11.64
N PRO A 944 -11.77 -25.71 11.54
CA PRO A 944 -11.43 -26.92 12.30
C PRO A 944 -10.20 -27.65 11.76
N THR A 945 -9.77 -27.34 10.54
CA THR A 945 -8.54 -27.88 9.95
C THR A 945 -7.28 -27.12 10.36
N ASN A 946 -7.45 -25.94 10.96
CA ASN A 946 -6.34 -25.17 11.51
C ASN A 946 -6.20 -25.49 13.01
N SER A 947 -5.03 -25.33 13.58
CA SER A 947 -4.75 -25.40 15.01
C SER A 947 -4.74 -24.02 15.65
N MET A 948 -4.62 -23.94 16.97
CA MET A 948 -4.41 -22.68 17.69
C MET A 948 -3.17 -21.89 17.21
N GLU A 949 -2.19 -22.52 16.56
CA GLU A 949 -1.00 -21.84 16.02
C GLU A 949 -1.31 -21.12 14.69
N SER A 950 -2.20 -21.70 13.88
CA SER A 950 -2.48 -21.26 12.51
C SER A 950 -3.85 -20.60 12.33
N ARG A 951 -4.72 -20.63 13.35
CA ARG A 951 -6.08 -20.08 13.27
C ARG A 951 -6.05 -18.57 13.43
N LEU A 952 -6.79 -17.86 12.56
CA LEU A 952 -6.97 -16.41 12.69
C LEU A 952 -7.64 -16.12 14.04
N PRO A 953 -7.14 -15.18 14.87
CA PRO A 953 -7.77 -14.87 16.14
C PRO A 953 -9.17 -14.30 15.92
N LYS A 954 -10.10 -14.66 16.81
CA LYS A 954 -11.44 -14.07 16.86
C LYS A 954 -11.35 -12.58 17.15
N MET A 955 -12.04 -11.79 16.35
CA MET A 955 -12.06 -10.32 16.45
C MET A 955 -13.43 -9.78 16.02
N ILE A 956 -13.78 -8.61 16.53
CA ILE A 956 -14.92 -7.82 16.07
C ILE A 956 -14.47 -7.00 14.85
N LEU A 957 -15.28 -6.98 13.79
CA LEU A 957 -15.06 -6.12 12.63
C LEU A 957 -16.10 -4.99 12.64
N VAL A 958 -15.65 -3.73 12.62
CA VAL A 958 -16.52 -2.55 12.58
C VAL A 958 -16.38 -1.87 11.22
N PHE A 959 -17.44 -1.89 10.43
CA PHE A 959 -17.49 -1.24 9.11
C PHE A 959 -17.96 0.22 9.26
N VAL A 960 -17.05 1.15 8.99
CA VAL A 960 -17.20 2.59 9.21
C VAL A 960 -17.80 3.25 7.97
N ASP A 961 -18.76 4.17 8.14
CA ASP A 961 -19.35 4.94 7.03
C ASP A 961 -18.41 6.04 6.54
N GLY A 962 -17.82 5.83 5.36
CA GLY A 962 -17.06 6.84 4.63
C GLY A 962 -17.85 7.46 3.46
N ARG A 963 -19.12 7.09 3.26
CA ARG A 963 -19.99 7.60 2.20
C ARG A 963 -20.48 9.02 2.55
N CYS A 964 -20.55 9.92 1.57
CA CYS A 964 -21.14 11.24 1.77
C CYS A 964 -22.63 11.15 2.14
N ARG A 965 -23.05 12.02 3.07
CA ARG A 965 -24.41 12.13 3.61
C ARG A 965 -24.92 13.57 3.52
N VAL A 966 -26.21 13.73 3.79
CA VAL A 966 -26.80 15.03 4.06
C VAL A 966 -26.56 15.35 5.53
N GLY A 967 -25.91 16.49 5.79
CA GLY A 967 -25.61 16.98 7.13
C GLY A 967 -26.85 17.39 7.92
N PRO A 968 -26.70 17.68 9.22
CA PRO A 968 -27.80 18.08 10.10
C PRO A 968 -28.44 19.42 9.72
N ASP A 969 -27.77 20.24 8.90
CA ASP A 969 -28.26 21.49 8.33
C ASP A 969 -29.08 21.29 7.03
N GLY A 970 -29.23 20.04 6.57
CA GLY A 970 -29.93 19.68 5.34
C GLY A 970 -29.09 19.86 4.07
N LYS A 971 -27.78 20.13 4.18
CA LYS A 971 -26.88 20.31 3.04
C LYS A 971 -26.04 19.06 2.78
N ALA A 972 -25.53 18.92 1.55
CA ALA A 972 -24.59 17.85 1.21
C ALA A 972 -23.23 18.10 1.90
N GLU A 973 -22.66 17.08 2.54
CA GLU A 973 -21.35 17.17 3.19
C GLU A 973 -20.17 17.01 2.21
N CYS A 974 -20.44 16.32 1.11
CA CYS A 974 -19.60 16.07 -0.05
C CYS A 974 -20.44 15.31 -1.08
N ILE A 975 -19.83 14.79 -2.13
CA ILE A 975 -20.56 14.14 -3.21
C ILE A 975 -20.59 12.64 -3.06
N ARG A 976 -19.45 11.95 -3.07
CA ARG A 976 -19.43 10.48 -3.11
C ARG A 976 -18.67 9.83 -1.97
N GLY A 977 -17.49 10.33 -1.61
CA GLY A 977 -16.66 9.78 -0.53
C GLY A 977 -15.99 10.85 0.32
N THR A 978 -15.86 10.56 1.61
CA THR A 978 -15.34 11.49 2.63
C THR A 978 -13.85 11.30 2.92
N PHE A 979 -13.23 10.24 2.38
CA PHE A 979 -11.85 9.84 2.69
C PHE A 979 -11.56 9.71 4.19
N PHE A 980 -12.61 9.54 5.01
CA PHE A 980 -12.54 9.51 6.47
C PHE A 980 -11.85 10.75 7.08
N GLY A 981 -11.91 11.88 6.36
CA GLY A 981 -11.22 13.12 6.69
C GLY A 981 -12.06 14.09 7.53
N GLU A 982 -11.45 15.23 7.84
CA GLU A 982 -12.03 16.31 8.64
C GLU A 982 -12.08 17.57 7.78
N SER A 983 -13.23 17.82 7.14
CA SER A 983 -13.43 18.88 6.15
C SER A 983 -13.20 20.28 6.74
N PRO A 984 -12.58 21.23 6.02
CA PRO A 984 -12.56 22.63 6.44
C PRO A 984 -13.91 23.33 6.23
N LEU A 985 -14.78 22.82 5.34
CA LEU A 985 -16.06 23.44 5.03
C LEU A 985 -17.01 23.37 6.23
N GLN A 986 -17.87 24.38 6.40
CA GLN A 986 -18.83 24.42 7.49
C GLN A 986 -19.85 23.27 7.42
N SER A 987 -20.43 23.02 6.25
CA SER A 987 -21.35 21.91 6.00
C SER A 987 -20.63 20.61 5.65
N GLY A 988 -19.30 20.64 5.56
CA GLY A 988 -18.48 19.51 5.15
C GLY A 988 -18.42 18.40 6.19
N ALA A 989 -18.04 17.21 5.73
CA ALA A 989 -18.01 16.00 6.54
C ALA A 989 -16.96 16.09 7.67
N LYS A 990 -17.37 15.76 8.90
CA LYS A 990 -16.51 15.77 10.11
C LYS A 990 -16.18 14.35 10.57
N LEU A 991 -15.59 13.54 9.68
CA LEU A 991 -15.52 12.08 9.84
C LEU A 991 -14.48 11.62 10.86
N GLU A 992 -13.37 12.36 11.02
CA GLU A 992 -12.39 12.06 12.07
C GLU A 992 -13.06 12.15 13.45
N SER A 993 -13.74 13.25 13.73
CA SER A 993 -14.50 13.46 14.97
C SER A 993 -15.65 12.45 15.14
N TRP A 994 -16.44 12.21 14.07
CA TRP A 994 -17.54 11.24 14.10
C TRP A 994 -17.06 9.82 14.40
N TRP A 995 -15.92 9.42 13.83
CA TRP A 995 -15.37 8.08 14.02
C TRP A 995 -14.81 7.91 15.43
N LEU A 996 -14.13 8.91 16.01
CA LEU A 996 -13.69 8.83 17.41
C LEU A 996 -14.86 8.60 18.38
N GLU A 997 -16.01 9.25 18.15
CA GLU A 997 -17.23 8.97 18.93
C GLU A 997 -17.79 7.57 18.68
N LEU A 998 -17.74 7.09 17.42
CA LEU A 998 -18.12 5.72 17.09
C LEU A 998 -17.25 4.71 17.85
N MET A 999 -15.94 4.93 17.95
CA MET A 999 -15.05 4.05 18.72
C MET A 999 -15.52 3.91 20.17
N ASN A 1000 -15.83 5.04 20.83
CA ASN A 1000 -16.38 5.04 22.19
C ASN A 1000 -17.71 4.29 22.29
N HIS A 1001 -18.59 4.44 21.29
CA HIS A 1001 -19.84 3.69 21.22
C HIS A 1001 -19.58 2.18 21.13
N ILE A 1002 -18.63 1.75 20.29
CA ILE A 1002 -18.28 0.34 20.15
C ILE A 1002 -17.77 -0.24 21.47
N ASP A 1003 -16.85 0.44 22.16
CA ASP A 1003 -16.31 -0.04 23.44
C ASP A 1003 -17.36 -0.09 24.56
N SER A 1004 -18.38 0.76 24.49
CA SER A 1004 -19.43 0.84 25.52
C SER A 1004 -20.54 -0.21 25.32
N ASN A 1005 -20.74 -0.68 24.08
CA ASN A 1005 -21.88 -1.54 23.73
C ASN A 1005 -21.47 -2.96 23.32
N TYR A 1006 -20.20 -3.20 23.02
CA TYR A 1006 -19.68 -4.52 22.65
C TYR A 1006 -18.58 -4.97 23.61
N ARG A 1007 -18.34 -6.29 23.67
CA ARG A 1007 -17.28 -6.87 24.53
C ARG A 1007 -15.91 -6.71 23.88
N THR A 1008 -15.38 -5.49 23.88
CA THR A 1008 -14.04 -5.18 23.39
C THR A 1008 -12.98 -5.45 24.45
N MET A 1009 -11.76 -5.82 24.02
CA MET A 1009 -10.59 -5.92 24.89
C MET A 1009 -10.05 -4.53 25.23
N GLY A 1010 -9.57 -4.38 26.47
CA GLY A 1010 -8.85 -3.17 26.90
C GLY A 1010 -7.34 -3.32 26.72
N GLU A 1011 -6.60 -2.26 27.07
CA GLU A 1011 -5.15 -2.27 26.91
C GLU A 1011 -4.47 -3.39 27.71
N SER A 1012 -3.45 -4.01 27.10
CA SER A 1012 -2.55 -4.96 27.76
C SER A 1012 -1.09 -4.68 27.41
N GLU A 1013 -0.20 -5.51 27.91
CA GLU A 1013 1.23 -5.47 27.61
C GLU A 1013 1.69 -6.85 27.12
N SER A 1014 2.55 -6.85 26.10
CA SER A 1014 3.23 -8.05 25.60
C SER A 1014 4.73 -7.78 25.54
N MET A 1015 5.56 -8.80 25.77
CA MET A 1015 6.99 -8.67 25.54
C MET A 1015 7.27 -8.85 24.05
N TRP A 1016 7.83 -7.83 23.42
CA TRP A 1016 8.25 -7.86 22.03
C TRP A 1016 9.78 -7.94 21.95
N THR A 1017 10.29 -8.84 21.13
CA THR A 1017 11.73 -8.99 20.89
C THR A 1017 12.05 -8.56 19.48
N GLU A 1018 13.02 -7.64 19.33
CA GLU A 1018 13.65 -7.21 18.07
C GLU A 1018 15.09 -7.72 17.97
#